data_AF-A0A1N6J2Z7-F1
#
_entry.id   AF-A0A1N6J2Z7-F1
#
_cell.length_a   1.000
_cell.length_b   1.000
_cell.length_c   1.000
_cell.angle_alpha   90.00
_cell.angle_beta   90.00
_cell.angle_gamma   90.00
#
_symmetry.space_group_name_H-M   'P 1'
#
loop_
_entity.id
_entity.type
_entity.pdbx_description
1 polymer ?
#
loop_
_entity_poly.entity_id
_entity_poly.type
_entity_poly.pdbx_seq_one_letter_code
_entity_poly.pdbx_strand_id
1 'polypeptide(L)'
;MVIDRSEQAVYPQELSASAFLLYLDTNLAYMRILTLICGCLLLATATYAQSSFRLSPNLNIRDTAAIREELNRLADSIFAFCQAKNYLISLPLSASLVKHRYAEAQQSLKKFPQWPKGVRSLSALNLLQELAAWPGKEKEILEERIKTVQKDFRPDVISSLKGSCQPEYASLLRHNIFLCLEMAQQYKQDLNFSNVTELLQYQAIQDFLDKNHPVLQETLHQLEPTQFKKIVARIPMRDGVHLNAFIFQDADAMERQPAIISLSPYPYGREAERGNIWALHGYNYVYVDNRGRRTSEGENFPYEKDAQDYYDIIEWVSQQRWCNGKVGTTGGSYLGFAQWQSIRKEYRHPALKAVNPAVAVGFGVDFPRNANMFTPYMLRWAEFVSGTENNGPKFMDENFWYAKEMEMYRHHVPFAQFDSLAGLPNPFFRKWVSHPDYDDYWQGIMPNEEDYATLDLPILTITGYYDDDQNGAMFYYNNHHRYGGAAAQQNHQLLIGPFDHAGSQWMANPMQSARTIEKEAQIAPYRYMISWFNWILKGAAKPSWMKNKITYFATGTGQWKGTTSFADLTKDSLRFYLTNTKKLLAQIPDTQQILTYRHDITSLLDSGKAYQSILADRKDQRSSYFPHTILFETEPLARDIQLADRISAELYIRLNVPDADFSINFYEITKDNMRVYLGTSAIRCRYRFGGDQPKLMPLNSIEKLAFNNAYIYLKKIRKGSRVRMEFGSSNSPSIEKNYGFGGIVAQESTRSPRFIEATIITDKDHPSSIKLPITD
;
A
#
# COMPACT_ATOMS: atom_id res chain seq x y z
N MET A 1 -45.95 32.59 6.28
CA MET A 1 -46.00 33.46 7.48
C MET A 1 -44.74 33.19 8.27
N VAL A 2 -43.98 34.25 8.49
CA VAL A 2 -42.74 34.34 9.26
C VAL A 2 -43.04 34.11 10.74
N ILE A 3 -42.22 33.34 11.46
CA ILE A 3 -41.63 33.74 12.77
C ILE A 3 -40.22 33.12 12.88
N ASP A 4 -39.27 33.99 13.21
CA ASP A 4 -37.87 33.77 13.52
C ASP A 4 -37.62 33.96 15.04
N ARG A 5 -36.51 33.36 15.53
CA ARG A 5 -35.73 33.60 16.77
C ARG A 5 -36.38 33.48 18.16
N SER A 6 -35.85 32.57 18.98
CA SER A 6 -34.90 32.92 20.08
C SER A 6 -34.52 31.72 20.97
N GLU A 7 -33.21 31.62 21.22
CA GLU A 7 -32.47 31.18 22.42
C GLU A 7 -32.73 29.87 23.21
N GLN A 8 -31.57 29.34 23.64
CA GLN A 8 -31.23 28.47 24.76
C GLN A 8 -31.12 26.95 24.57
N ALA A 9 -29.89 26.51 24.89
CA ALA A 9 -29.42 25.15 24.93
C ALA A 9 -30.12 24.33 26.03
N VAL A 10 -30.66 23.19 25.65
CA VAL A 10 -30.95 22.06 26.54
C VAL A 10 -30.65 20.79 25.75
N TYR A 11 -29.70 19.98 26.22
CA TYR A 11 -29.55 18.59 25.80
C TYR A 11 -30.86 17.84 26.05
N PRO A 12 -31.35 17.01 25.11
CA PRO A 12 -32.13 15.85 25.49
C PRO A 12 -31.34 14.58 25.21
N GLN A 13 -31.19 13.80 26.27
CA GLN A 13 -31.02 12.35 26.21
C GLN A 13 -32.11 11.70 25.35
N GLU A 14 -31.81 10.50 24.88
CA GLU A 14 -32.71 9.55 24.21
C GLU A 14 -33.06 9.89 22.74
N LEU A 15 -32.09 9.64 21.86
CA LEU A 15 -32.43 9.11 20.54
C LEU A 15 -33.09 7.75 20.75
N SER A 16 -34.38 7.64 20.44
CA SER A 16 -35.07 6.37 20.42
C SER A 16 -34.32 5.37 19.54
N ALA A 17 -34.26 4.10 19.95
CA ALA A 17 -33.61 3.02 19.21
C ALA A 17 -34.08 2.97 17.74
N SER A 18 -35.29 3.45 17.46
CA SER A 18 -35.89 3.58 16.13
C SER A 18 -35.21 4.64 15.23
N ALA A 19 -34.75 5.77 15.77
CA ALA A 19 -34.04 6.80 15.01
C ALA A 19 -32.57 6.43 14.75
N PHE A 20 -31.94 5.69 15.67
CA PHE A 20 -30.61 5.13 15.48
C PHE A 20 -30.61 3.96 14.48
N LEU A 21 -31.66 3.13 14.49
CA LEU A 21 -31.87 2.07 13.50
C LEU A 21 -32.20 2.64 12.12
N LEU A 22 -32.95 3.74 11.99
CA LEU A 22 -33.23 4.36 10.69
C LEU A 22 -31.99 5.07 10.08
N TYR A 23 -31.11 5.64 10.91
CA TYR A 23 -29.83 6.21 10.47
C TYR A 23 -28.79 5.13 10.13
N LEU A 24 -28.82 4.00 10.84
CA LEU A 24 -28.05 2.81 10.50
C LEU A 24 -28.58 2.15 9.22
N ASP A 25 -29.90 1.99 9.03
CA ASP A 25 -30.48 1.33 7.85
C ASP A 25 -30.32 2.17 6.58
N THR A 26 -30.36 3.50 6.65
CA THR A 26 -30.11 4.35 5.47
C THR A 26 -28.65 4.32 5.03
N ASN A 27 -27.69 4.27 5.97
CA ASN A 27 -26.28 4.08 5.65
C ASN A 27 -25.93 2.62 5.30
N LEU A 28 -26.57 1.61 5.93
CA LEU A 28 -26.42 0.20 5.58
C LEU A 28 -27.07 -0.14 4.26
N ALA A 29 -28.19 0.50 3.88
CA ALA A 29 -28.77 0.35 2.54
C ALA A 29 -27.90 1.04 1.49
N TYR A 30 -27.37 2.23 1.76
CA TYR A 30 -26.44 2.92 0.85
C TYR A 30 -25.11 2.14 0.71
N MET A 31 -24.61 1.55 1.79
CA MET A 31 -23.42 0.71 1.82
C MET A 31 -23.69 -0.69 1.24
N ARG A 32 -24.87 -1.27 1.41
CA ARG A 32 -25.28 -2.50 0.72
C ARG A 32 -25.46 -2.25 -0.76
N ILE A 33 -25.96 -1.08 -1.16
CA ILE A 33 -26.06 -0.66 -2.57
C ILE A 33 -24.65 -0.41 -3.12
N LEU A 34 -23.73 0.25 -2.42
CA LEU A 34 -22.33 0.38 -2.83
C LEU A 34 -21.58 -0.96 -2.81
N THR A 35 -21.89 -1.88 -1.90
CA THR A 35 -21.28 -3.22 -1.82
C THR A 35 -21.92 -4.21 -2.79
N LEU A 36 -23.16 -3.98 -3.22
CA LEU A 36 -23.80 -4.62 -4.37
C LEU A 36 -23.32 -3.98 -5.67
N ILE A 37 -23.10 -2.67 -5.74
CA ILE A 37 -22.60 -1.99 -6.94
C ILE A 37 -21.13 -2.34 -7.15
N CYS A 38 -20.27 -2.19 -6.14
CA CYS A 38 -18.90 -2.70 -6.17
C CYS A 38 -18.87 -4.23 -6.27
N GLY A 39 -19.83 -4.93 -5.67
CA GLY A 39 -19.94 -6.40 -5.77
C GLY A 39 -20.36 -6.89 -7.14
N CYS A 40 -21.25 -6.17 -7.83
CA CYS A 40 -21.70 -6.43 -9.19
C CYS A 40 -20.71 -5.88 -10.22
N LEU A 41 -20.00 -4.78 -9.92
CA LEU A 41 -18.83 -4.32 -10.67
C LEU A 41 -17.71 -5.36 -10.56
N LEU A 42 -17.46 -5.93 -9.37
CA LEU A 42 -16.43 -6.96 -9.15
C LEU A 42 -16.81 -8.33 -9.71
N LEU A 43 -18.07 -8.75 -9.58
CA LEU A 43 -18.59 -9.96 -10.23
C LEU A 43 -18.58 -9.78 -11.75
N ALA A 44 -18.89 -8.59 -12.27
CA ALA A 44 -18.77 -8.28 -13.69
C ALA A 44 -17.31 -8.23 -14.14
N THR A 45 -16.38 -7.64 -13.38
CA THR A 45 -14.95 -7.69 -13.73
C THR A 45 -14.41 -9.12 -13.65
N ALA A 46 -14.84 -9.94 -12.69
CA ALA A 46 -14.34 -11.31 -12.52
C ALA A 46 -14.87 -12.31 -13.57
N THR A 47 -16.12 -12.13 -14.05
CA THR A 47 -16.65 -12.96 -15.15
C THR A 47 -16.39 -12.40 -16.55
N TYR A 48 -16.07 -11.10 -16.70
CA TYR A 48 -15.93 -10.44 -18.00
C TYR A 48 -14.54 -9.83 -18.28
N ALA A 49 -13.56 -9.98 -17.39
CA ALA A 49 -12.13 -9.77 -17.69
C ALA A 49 -11.57 -10.72 -18.77
N GLN A 50 -12.41 -11.56 -19.38
CA GLN A 50 -12.07 -12.42 -20.53
C GLN A 50 -12.40 -11.77 -21.88
N SER A 51 -13.09 -10.63 -21.94
CA SER A 51 -13.29 -9.91 -23.20
C SER A 51 -12.03 -9.10 -23.54
N SER A 52 -11.31 -9.57 -24.55
CA SER A 52 -10.09 -8.94 -25.06
C SER A 52 -10.41 -8.09 -26.29
N PHE A 53 -9.92 -6.85 -26.32
CA PHE A 53 -10.13 -5.90 -27.40
C PHE A 53 -8.83 -5.79 -28.20
N ARG A 54 -8.87 -6.25 -29.44
CA ARG A 54 -7.73 -6.14 -30.34
C ARG A 54 -7.58 -4.73 -30.86
N LEU A 55 -6.35 -4.25 -30.87
CA LEU A 55 -5.97 -3.06 -31.64
C LEU A 55 -6.03 -3.35 -33.14
N SER A 56 -6.31 -2.33 -33.93
CA SER A 56 -6.23 -2.39 -35.38
C SER A 56 -4.81 -2.83 -35.81
N PRO A 57 -4.67 -3.83 -36.72
CA PRO A 57 -3.38 -4.46 -37.04
C PRO A 57 -2.27 -3.50 -37.54
N ASN A 58 -2.66 -2.34 -38.05
CA ASN A 58 -1.76 -1.31 -38.60
C ASN A 58 -1.95 0.04 -37.92
N LEU A 59 -2.40 0.06 -36.65
CA LEU A 59 -2.56 1.31 -35.91
C LEU A 59 -1.22 2.06 -35.84
N ASN A 60 -1.15 3.23 -36.47
CA ASN A 60 -0.01 4.11 -36.32
C ASN A 60 -0.17 4.93 -35.03
N ILE A 61 0.45 4.47 -33.94
CA ILE A 61 0.42 5.17 -32.65
C ILE A 61 1.19 6.50 -32.64
N ARG A 62 1.88 6.85 -33.74
CA ARG A 62 2.48 8.19 -33.92
C ARG A 62 1.53 9.17 -34.59
N ASP A 63 0.41 8.70 -35.11
CA ASP A 63 -0.64 9.52 -35.71
C ASP A 63 -1.80 9.71 -34.73
N THR A 64 -1.96 10.95 -34.26
CA THR A 64 -3.03 11.29 -33.30
C THR A 64 -4.43 11.10 -33.90
N ALA A 65 -4.61 11.27 -35.21
CA ALA A 65 -5.89 11.03 -35.86
C ALA A 65 -6.22 9.54 -35.88
N ALA A 66 -5.24 8.69 -36.21
CA ALA A 66 -5.39 7.24 -36.17
C ALA A 66 -5.69 6.72 -34.75
N ILE A 67 -5.01 7.25 -33.72
CA ILE A 67 -5.32 6.94 -32.32
C ILE A 67 -6.77 7.32 -32.01
N ARG A 68 -7.21 8.52 -32.38
CA ARG A 68 -8.57 8.98 -32.11
C ARG A 68 -9.62 8.11 -32.81
N GLU A 69 -9.38 7.69 -34.05
CA GLU A 69 -10.26 6.77 -34.78
C GLU A 69 -10.34 5.42 -34.08
N GLU A 70 -9.20 4.88 -33.64
CA GLU A 70 -9.16 3.62 -32.92
C GLU A 70 -9.88 3.68 -31.57
N LEU A 71 -9.69 4.75 -30.80
CA LEU A 71 -10.41 4.96 -29.54
C LEU A 71 -11.92 5.11 -29.77
N ASN A 72 -12.34 5.75 -30.88
CA ASN A 72 -13.76 5.78 -31.27
C ASN A 72 -14.31 4.39 -31.58
N ARG A 73 -13.55 3.55 -32.30
CA ARG A 73 -13.92 2.17 -32.61
C ARG A 73 -14.04 1.32 -31.34
N LEU A 74 -13.09 1.48 -30.40
CA LEU A 74 -13.12 0.83 -29.10
C LEU A 74 -14.32 1.31 -28.26
N ALA A 75 -14.64 2.60 -28.30
CA ALA A 75 -15.83 3.16 -27.65
C ALA A 75 -17.13 2.55 -28.20
N ASP A 76 -17.26 2.40 -29.52
CA ASP A 76 -18.42 1.74 -30.12
C ASP A 76 -18.53 0.26 -29.70
N SER A 77 -17.38 -0.43 -29.63
CA SER A 77 -17.31 -1.83 -29.19
C SER A 77 -17.74 -1.98 -27.72
N ILE A 78 -17.26 -1.10 -26.83
CA ILE A 78 -17.68 -1.07 -25.42
C ILE A 78 -19.14 -0.71 -25.29
N PHE A 79 -19.63 0.25 -26.07
CA PHE A 79 -21.00 0.72 -25.98
C PHE A 79 -21.98 -0.39 -26.41
N ALA A 80 -21.71 -1.05 -27.54
CA ALA A 80 -22.50 -2.20 -28.01
C ALA A 80 -22.48 -3.34 -26.98
N PHE A 81 -21.31 -3.62 -26.40
CA PHE A 81 -21.17 -4.60 -25.32
C PHE A 81 -22.02 -4.24 -24.09
N CYS A 82 -21.97 -2.99 -23.63
CA CYS A 82 -22.73 -2.52 -22.48
C CYS A 82 -24.24 -2.62 -22.72
N GLN A 83 -24.72 -2.24 -23.91
CA GLN A 83 -26.13 -2.37 -24.26
C GLN A 83 -26.59 -3.83 -24.29
N ALA A 84 -25.84 -4.72 -24.94
CA ALA A 84 -26.18 -6.14 -25.04
C ALA A 84 -26.23 -6.85 -23.68
N LYS A 85 -25.49 -6.35 -22.69
CA LYS A 85 -25.41 -6.90 -21.32
C LYS A 85 -26.23 -6.13 -20.30
N ASN A 86 -27.00 -5.12 -20.73
CA ASN A 86 -27.77 -4.23 -19.87
C ASN A 86 -26.91 -3.58 -18.75
N TYR A 87 -25.66 -3.23 -19.08
CA TYR A 87 -24.69 -2.65 -18.15
C TYR A 87 -24.87 -1.13 -18.06
N LEU A 88 -24.87 -0.58 -16.84
CA LEU A 88 -25.37 0.78 -16.61
C LEU A 88 -24.46 1.69 -15.76
N ILE A 89 -23.21 1.29 -15.44
CA ILE A 89 -22.34 2.08 -14.54
C ILE A 89 -20.93 2.24 -15.15
N SER A 90 -20.37 3.45 -15.00
CA SER A 90 -19.05 4.00 -15.45
C SER A 90 -18.59 3.84 -16.89
N LEU A 91 -18.80 2.70 -17.53
CA LEU A 91 -18.28 2.45 -18.86
C LEU A 91 -19.04 3.13 -20.00
N PRO A 92 -20.39 3.17 -19.98
CA PRO A 92 -21.12 3.99 -20.93
C PRO A 92 -20.73 5.46 -20.79
N LEU A 93 -20.31 5.93 -19.61
CA LEU A 93 -19.93 7.33 -19.42
C LEU A 93 -18.72 7.71 -20.27
N SER A 94 -17.56 7.05 -20.11
CA SER A 94 -16.37 7.39 -20.89
C SER A 94 -16.59 7.21 -22.40
N ALA A 95 -17.24 6.11 -22.81
CA ALA A 95 -17.55 5.84 -24.20
C ALA A 95 -18.50 6.90 -24.78
N SER A 96 -19.60 7.23 -24.10
CA SER A 96 -20.53 8.28 -24.53
C SER A 96 -19.85 9.65 -24.57
N LEU A 97 -18.93 9.96 -23.66
CA LEU A 97 -18.16 11.22 -23.69
C LEU A 97 -17.25 11.31 -24.91
N VAL A 98 -16.46 10.27 -25.21
CA VAL A 98 -15.62 10.21 -26.42
C VAL A 98 -16.46 10.35 -27.69
N LYS A 99 -17.68 9.79 -27.69
CA LYS A 99 -18.65 9.89 -28.81
C LYS A 99 -19.52 11.15 -28.78
N HIS A 100 -19.30 12.08 -27.84
CA HIS A 100 -20.10 13.29 -27.63
C HIS A 100 -21.62 13.06 -27.42
N ARG A 101 -22.01 11.89 -26.88
CA ARG A 101 -23.39 11.52 -26.55
C ARG A 101 -23.75 11.96 -25.13
N TYR A 102 -23.84 13.27 -24.91
CA TYR A 102 -23.98 13.84 -23.56
C TYR A 102 -25.24 13.38 -22.79
N ALA A 103 -26.37 13.18 -23.47
CA ALA A 103 -27.58 12.70 -22.81
C ALA A 103 -27.41 11.29 -22.19
N GLU A 104 -26.70 10.40 -22.88
CA GLU A 104 -26.36 9.05 -22.39
C GLU A 104 -25.33 9.10 -21.26
N ALA A 105 -24.34 9.99 -21.39
CA ALA A 105 -23.37 10.26 -20.32
C ALA A 105 -24.07 10.72 -19.03
N GLN A 106 -25.00 11.69 -19.14
CA GLN A 106 -25.79 12.19 -18.01
C GLN A 106 -26.70 11.12 -17.41
N GLN A 107 -27.33 10.29 -18.24
CA GLN A 107 -28.14 9.17 -17.75
C GLN A 107 -27.29 8.15 -16.98
N SER A 108 -26.04 7.95 -17.41
CA SER A 108 -25.08 7.10 -16.71
C SER A 108 -24.69 7.71 -15.36
N LEU A 109 -24.41 9.01 -15.31
CA LEU A 109 -24.12 9.75 -14.07
C LEU A 109 -25.26 9.69 -13.04
N LYS A 110 -26.52 9.77 -13.48
CA LYS A 110 -27.69 9.66 -12.58
C LYS A 110 -27.78 8.33 -11.84
N LYS A 111 -27.08 7.30 -12.32
CA LYS A 111 -27.02 5.96 -11.69
C LYS A 111 -25.86 5.82 -10.72
N PHE A 112 -24.93 6.78 -10.70
CA PHE A 112 -23.89 6.83 -9.69
C PHE A 112 -24.40 7.38 -8.37
N PRO A 113 -23.81 6.96 -7.24
CA PRO A 113 -24.05 7.61 -5.95
C PRO A 113 -23.76 9.11 -6.05
N GLN A 114 -24.63 9.94 -5.47
CA GLN A 114 -24.35 11.37 -5.32
C GLN A 114 -23.06 11.58 -4.52
N TRP A 115 -22.33 12.66 -4.83
CA TRP A 115 -21.12 13.00 -4.09
C TRP A 115 -21.45 13.23 -2.61
N PRO A 116 -20.73 12.57 -1.69
CA PRO A 116 -21.00 12.75 -0.27
C PRO A 116 -20.68 14.20 0.16
N LYS A 117 -21.46 14.73 1.10
CA LYS A 117 -21.15 16.00 1.77
C LYS A 117 -20.15 15.76 2.89
N GLY A 118 -19.26 16.73 3.11
CA GLY A 118 -18.20 16.67 4.13
C GLY A 118 -17.01 15.78 3.74
N VAL A 119 -16.78 15.54 2.45
CA VAL A 119 -15.61 14.76 2.00
C VAL A 119 -14.31 15.54 2.22
N ARG A 120 -13.22 14.83 2.45
CA ARG A 120 -11.88 15.40 2.68
C ARG A 120 -10.99 15.41 1.44
N SER A 121 -11.48 14.83 0.35
CA SER A 121 -10.78 14.74 -0.94
C SER A 121 -11.81 14.62 -2.07
N LEU A 122 -11.43 15.08 -3.26
CA LEU A 122 -12.15 14.82 -4.51
C LEU A 122 -11.21 14.11 -5.48
N SER A 123 -11.71 13.09 -6.17
CA SER A 123 -10.97 12.49 -7.29
C SER A 123 -11.02 13.44 -8.47
N ALA A 124 -9.87 13.96 -8.90
CA ALA A 124 -9.77 14.84 -10.07
C ALA A 124 -10.31 14.15 -11.32
N LEU A 125 -9.96 12.88 -11.51
CA LEU A 125 -10.38 12.07 -12.65
C LEU A 125 -11.92 11.96 -12.72
N ASN A 126 -12.57 11.58 -11.61
CA ASN A 126 -14.03 11.44 -11.56
C ASN A 126 -14.73 12.79 -11.69
N LEU A 127 -14.18 13.84 -11.08
CA LEU A 127 -14.72 15.20 -11.19
C LEU A 127 -14.66 15.67 -12.64
N LEU A 128 -13.51 15.58 -13.31
CA LEU A 128 -13.35 16.02 -14.69
C LEU A 128 -14.27 15.26 -15.66
N GLN A 129 -14.49 13.96 -15.45
CA GLN A 129 -15.47 13.21 -16.22
C GLN A 129 -16.91 13.70 -15.99
N GLU A 130 -17.26 14.02 -14.74
CA GLU A 130 -18.57 14.59 -14.45
C GLU A 130 -18.72 15.92 -15.17
N LEU A 131 -17.76 16.84 -15.05
CA LEU A 131 -17.79 18.14 -15.73
C LEU A 131 -17.94 17.97 -17.26
N ALA A 132 -17.21 17.01 -17.85
CA ALA A 132 -17.29 16.72 -19.28
C ALA A 132 -18.69 16.26 -19.76
N ALA A 133 -19.53 15.74 -18.88
CA ALA A 133 -20.89 15.31 -19.21
C ALA A 133 -21.92 16.46 -19.25
N TRP A 134 -21.53 17.66 -18.81
CA TRP A 134 -22.43 18.81 -18.68
C TRP A 134 -21.86 20.05 -19.39
N PRO A 135 -21.78 20.02 -20.73
CA PRO A 135 -21.24 21.13 -21.51
C PRO A 135 -22.00 22.43 -21.18
N GLY A 136 -21.25 23.49 -20.84
CA GLY A 136 -21.78 24.81 -20.47
C GLY A 136 -22.18 24.95 -18.99
N LYS A 137 -22.01 23.93 -18.15
CA LYS A 137 -22.28 23.97 -16.70
C LYS A 137 -21.07 23.61 -15.84
N GLU A 138 -19.88 23.60 -16.43
CA GLU A 138 -18.63 23.16 -15.80
C GLU A 138 -18.35 23.95 -14.53
N LYS A 139 -18.49 25.28 -14.59
CA LYS A 139 -18.28 26.18 -13.44
C LYS A 139 -19.26 25.88 -12.30
N GLU A 140 -20.56 25.83 -12.60
CA GLU A 140 -21.61 25.61 -11.60
C GLU A 140 -21.41 24.30 -10.86
N ILE A 141 -21.12 23.22 -11.61
CA ILE A 141 -20.91 21.89 -11.04
C ILE A 141 -19.61 21.85 -10.23
N LEU A 142 -18.52 22.43 -10.75
CA LEU A 142 -17.27 22.50 -10.01
C LEU A 142 -17.46 23.20 -8.65
N GLU A 143 -18.09 24.37 -8.63
CA GLU A 143 -18.38 25.10 -7.41
C GLU A 143 -19.29 24.31 -6.46
N GLU A 144 -20.30 23.63 -6.99
CA GLU A 144 -21.19 22.75 -6.19
C GLU A 144 -20.39 21.61 -5.53
N ARG A 145 -19.49 20.97 -6.28
CA ARG A 145 -18.65 19.87 -5.77
C ARG A 145 -17.63 20.36 -4.76
N ILE A 146 -17.03 21.54 -4.95
CA ILE A 146 -16.17 22.14 -3.92
C ILE A 146 -16.94 22.45 -2.63
N LYS A 147 -18.22 22.85 -2.71
CA LYS A 147 -19.06 23.07 -1.52
C LYS A 147 -19.30 21.78 -0.72
N THR A 148 -19.24 20.59 -1.34
CA THR A 148 -19.35 19.31 -0.62
C THR A 148 -18.08 18.96 0.16
N VAL A 149 -16.94 19.57 -0.14
CA VAL A 149 -15.68 19.37 0.58
C VAL A 149 -15.72 20.03 1.95
N GLN A 150 -15.20 19.34 2.96
CA GLN A 150 -15.02 19.86 4.32
C GLN A 150 -14.24 21.18 4.27
N LYS A 151 -14.74 22.23 4.95
CA LYS A 151 -14.28 23.62 4.76
C LYS A 151 -12.76 23.77 4.91
N ASP A 152 -12.17 23.12 5.90
CA ASP A 152 -10.74 23.15 6.18
C ASP A 152 -9.89 22.41 5.13
N PHE A 153 -10.45 21.47 4.37
CA PHE A 153 -9.76 20.76 3.28
C PHE A 153 -9.89 21.43 1.92
N ARG A 154 -10.79 22.41 1.77
CA ARG A 154 -11.03 23.07 0.49
C ARG A 154 -9.76 23.65 -0.15
N PRO A 155 -8.89 24.39 0.56
CA PRO A 155 -7.68 24.93 -0.05
C PRO A 155 -6.76 23.83 -0.64
N ASP A 156 -6.56 22.74 0.10
CA ASP A 156 -5.74 21.60 -0.33
C ASP A 156 -6.36 20.92 -1.57
N VAL A 157 -7.67 20.68 -1.55
CA VAL A 157 -8.39 20.04 -2.66
C VAL A 157 -8.40 20.92 -3.91
N ILE A 158 -8.71 22.21 -3.78
CA ILE A 158 -8.70 23.16 -4.90
C ILE A 158 -7.28 23.26 -5.47
N SER A 159 -6.25 23.33 -4.63
CA SER A 159 -4.85 23.43 -5.09
C SER A 159 -4.36 22.16 -5.78
N SER A 160 -4.81 20.98 -5.33
CA SER A 160 -4.60 19.73 -6.06
C SER A 160 -5.28 19.76 -7.44
N LEU A 161 -6.53 20.20 -7.50
CA LEU A 161 -7.29 20.29 -8.75
C LEU A 161 -6.69 21.28 -9.74
N LYS A 162 -6.13 22.40 -9.28
CA LYS A 162 -5.38 23.32 -10.15
C LYS A 162 -4.26 22.61 -10.91
N GLY A 163 -3.57 21.66 -10.27
CA GLY A 163 -2.54 20.84 -10.92
C GLY A 163 -3.14 19.89 -11.97
N SER A 164 -4.25 19.23 -11.65
CA SER A 164 -4.97 18.33 -12.56
C SER A 164 -5.73 19.05 -13.68
N CYS A 165 -5.83 20.37 -13.65
CA CYS A 165 -6.49 21.18 -14.67
C CYS A 165 -5.50 21.99 -15.52
N GLN A 166 -4.18 21.77 -15.42
CA GLN A 166 -3.19 22.45 -16.28
C GLN A 166 -3.05 21.76 -17.66
N PRO A 167 -2.51 22.44 -18.69
CA PRO A 167 -2.31 21.83 -20.03
C PRO A 167 -1.31 20.67 -20.01
N GLU A 168 -0.37 20.67 -19.05
CA GLU A 168 0.57 19.58 -18.85
C GLU A 168 -0.13 18.31 -18.37
N TYR A 169 -1.22 18.42 -17.59
CA TYR A 169 -1.99 17.24 -17.19
C TYR A 169 -2.72 16.64 -18.39
N ALA A 170 -3.30 17.44 -19.28
CA ALA A 170 -3.85 16.93 -20.55
C ALA A 170 -2.75 16.25 -21.40
N SER A 171 -1.53 16.78 -21.37
CA SER A 171 -0.37 16.17 -22.05
C SER A 171 0.08 14.86 -21.40
N LEU A 172 -0.01 14.74 -20.06
CA LEU A 172 0.19 13.49 -19.34
C LEU A 172 -0.85 12.45 -19.73
N LEU A 173 -2.12 12.82 -19.83
CA LEU A 173 -3.18 11.90 -20.28
C LEU A 173 -2.92 11.40 -21.71
N ARG A 174 -2.52 12.30 -22.62
CA ARG A 174 -2.06 11.93 -23.97
C ARG A 174 -0.90 10.94 -23.93
N HIS A 175 0.08 11.21 -23.08
CA HIS A 175 1.23 10.34 -22.93
C HIS A 175 0.84 8.97 -22.37
N ASN A 176 -0.05 8.89 -21.38
CA ASN A 176 -0.55 7.64 -20.83
C ASN A 176 -1.34 6.82 -21.87
N ILE A 177 -2.11 7.48 -22.74
CA ILE A 177 -2.76 6.84 -23.90
C ILE A 177 -1.70 6.25 -24.81
N PHE A 178 -0.70 7.05 -25.21
CA PHE A 178 0.39 6.60 -26.07
C PHE A 178 1.13 5.40 -25.48
N LEU A 179 1.54 5.48 -24.21
CA LEU A 179 2.24 4.39 -23.53
C LEU A 179 1.39 3.11 -23.48
N CYS A 180 0.12 3.21 -23.11
CA CYS A 180 -0.75 2.04 -23.06
C CYS A 180 -0.89 1.36 -24.43
N LEU A 181 -1.01 2.15 -25.51
CA LEU A 181 -1.06 1.64 -26.88
C LEU A 181 0.29 1.09 -27.37
N GLU A 182 1.40 1.78 -27.10
CA GLU A 182 2.76 1.35 -27.43
C GLU A 182 3.07 0.01 -26.77
N MET A 183 2.75 -0.13 -25.49
CA MET A 183 2.98 -1.36 -24.76
C MET A 183 2.09 -2.50 -25.26
N ALA A 184 0.82 -2.24 -25.55
CA ALA A 184 -0.06 -3.23 -26.15
C ALA A 184 0.49 -3.73 -27.50
N GLN A 185 1.05 -2.84 -28.33
CA GLN A 185 1.72 -3.20 -29.58
C GLN A 185 3.03 -3.98 -29.34
N GLN A 186 3.90 -3.48 -28.48
CA GLN A 186 5.20 -4.08 -28.17
C GLN A 186 5.06 -5.51 -27.67
N TYR A 187 4.11 -5.75 -26.77
CA TYR A 187 3.88 -7.07 -26.18
C TYR A 187 2.84 -7.91 -26.93
N LYS A 188 2.31 -7.44 -28.05
CA LYS A 188 1.22 -8.08 -28.81
C LYS A 188 0.06 -8.50 -27.91
N GLN A 189 -0.28 -7.63 -26.95
CA GLN A 189 -1.32 -7.88 -25.96
C GLN A 189 -2.64 -7.30 -26.44
N ASP A 190 -3.69 -8.12 -26.37
CA ASP A 190 -5.05 -7.60 -26.47
C ASP A 190 -5.33 -6.71 -25.25
N LEU A 191 -6.06 -5.61 -25.45
CA LEU A 191 -6.46 -4.75 -24.36
C LEU A 191 -7.58 -5.43 -23.58
N ASN A 192 -7.38 -5.61 -22.28
CA ASN A 192 -8.46 -6.04 -21.42
C ASN A 192 -9.47 -4.88 -21.22
N PHE A 193 -10.62 -5.22 -20.63
CA PHE A 193 -11.69 -4.29 -20.36
C PHE A 193 -11.27 -3.05 -19.53
N SER A 194 -10.40 -3.22 -18.53
CA SER A 194 -9.90 -2.12 -17.71
C SER A 194 -9.06 -1.14 -18.53
N ASN A 195 -8.13 -1.68 -19.34
CA ASN A 195 -7.23 -0.88 -20.16
C ASN A 195 -8.02 -0.02 -21.17
N VAL A 196 -9.03 -0.59 -21.82
CA VAL A 196 -9.86 0.18 -22.76
C VAL A 196 -10.66 1.26 -22.02
N THR A 197 -11.21 0.95 -20.85
CA THR A 197 -11.96 1.94 -20.04
C THR A 197 -11.10 3.14 -19.67
N GLU A 198 -9.87 2.87 -19.23
CA GLU A 198 -8.89 3.88 -18.85
C GLU A 198 -8.46 4.73 -20.04
N LEU A 199 -8.20 4.11 -21.20
CA LEU A 199 -7.92 4.82 -22.45
C LEU A 199 -9.06 5.78 -22.85
N LEU A 200 -10.30 5.32 -22.80
CA LEU A 200 -11.46 6.16 -23.12
C LEU A 200 -11.67 7.27 -22.09
N GLN A 201 -11.41 7.00 -20.81
CA GLN A 201 -11.46 8.00 -19.74
C GLN A 201 -10.39 9.08 -19.95
N TYR A 202 -9.16 8.71 -20.24
CA TYR A 202 -8.08 9.63 -20.55
C TYR A 202 -8.40 10.49 -21.77
N GLN A 203 -8.90 9.87 -22.85
CA GLN A 203 -9.28 10.59 -24.06
C GLN A 203 -10.42 11.58 -23.81
N ALA A 204 -11.46 11.17 -23.10
CA ALA A 204 -12.60 12.03 -22.78
C ALA A 204 -12.18 13.25 -21.93
N ILE A 205 -11.35 13.03 -20.91
CA ILE A 205 -10.87 14.10 -20.03
C ILE A 205 -9.91 15.02 -20.80
N GLN A 206 -9.03 14.46 -21.63
CA GLN A 206 -8.14 15.24 -22.45
C GLN A 206 -8.93 16.17 -23.40
N ASP A 207 -9.91 15.64 -24.14
CA ASP A 207 -10.76 16.43 -25.03
C ASP A 207 -11.54 17.52 -24.30
N PHE A 208 -11.94 17.23 -23.06
CA PHE A 208 -12.61 18.18 -22.19
C PHE A 208 -11.67 19.30 -21.74
N LEU A 209 -10.47 18.96 -21.25
CA LEU A 209 -9.48 19.92 -20.78
C LEU A 209 -8.97 20.81 -21.92
N ASP A 210 -8.73 20.25 -23.10
CA ASP A 210 -8.27 21.00 -24.29
C ASP A 210 -9.24 22.14 -24.66
N LYS A 211 -10.54 22.04 -24.31
CA LYS A 211 -11.57 23.07 -24.57
C LYS A 211 -11.86 23.97 -23.37
N ASN A 212 -11.81 23.42 -22.16
CA ASN A 212 -12.33 24.07 -20.95
C ASN A 212 -11.25 24.58 -20.00
N HIS A 213 -9.97 24.48 -20.38
CA HIS A 213 -8.87 24.95 -19.55
C HIS A 213 -9.07 26.38 -18.99
N PRO A 214 -9.43 27.40 -19.79
CA PRO A 214 -9.55 28.78 -19.28
C PRO A 214 -10.62 28.92 -18.18
N VAL A 215 -11.81 28.34 -18.39
CA VAL A 215 -12.92 28.45 -17.43
C VAL A 215 -12.62 27.70 -16.13
N LEU A 216 -11.96 26.55 -16.21
CA LEU A 216 -11.56 25.78 -15.03
C LEU A 216 -10.49 26.51 -14.23
N GLN A 217 -9.47 27.05 -14.89
CA GLN A 217 -8.42 27.83 -14.23
C GLN A 217 -9.01 29.07 -13.54
N GLU A 218 -9.82 29.84 -14.25
CA GLU A 218 -10.45 31.05 -13.70
C GLU A 218 -11.30 30.71 -12.47
N THR A 219 -12.14 29.68 -12.57
CA THR A 219 -13.01 29.25 -11.47
C THR A 219 -12.20 28.77 -10.26
N LEU A 220 -11.18 27.93 -10.47
CA LEU A 220 -10.33 27.42 -9.39
C LEU A 220 -9.52 28.55 -8.73
N HIS A 221 -9.09 29.56 -9.50
CA HIS A 221 -8.39 30.73 -8.97
C HIS A 221 -9.34 31.67 -8.20
N GLN A 222 -10.59 31.83 -8.64
CA GLN A 222 -11.60 32.56 -7.89
C GLN A 222 -11.91 31.89 -6.53
N LEU A 223 -11.92 30.56 -6.49
CA LEU A 223 -12.20 29.79 -5.27
C LEU A 223 -11.02 29.74 -4.29
N GLU A 224 -9.79 29.77 -4.82
CA GLU A 224 -8.55 29.81 -4.04
C GLU A 224 -7.54 30.69 -4.81
N PRO A 225 -7.25 31.92 -4.37
CA PRO A 225 -6.42 32.86 -5.15
C PRO A 225 -4.94 32.50 -5.26
N THR A 226 -4.41 31.59 -4.43
CA THR A 226 -2.98 31.26 -4.41
C THR A 226 -2.46 30.83 -5.80
N GLN A 227 -1.39 31.46 -6.28
CA GLN A 227 -0.73 31.12 -7.55
C GLN A 227 0.49 30.22 -7.33
N PHE A 228 0.74 29.32 -8.28
CA PHE A 228 1.85 28.38 -8.19
C PHE A 228 2.71 28.43 -9.42
N LYS A 229 4.02 28.30 -9.21
CA LYS A 229 5.00 28.12 -10.26
C LYS A 229 5.45 26.67 -10.29
N LYS A 230 5.33 26.03 -11.45
CA LYS A 230 5.95 24.74 -11.74
C LYS A 230 7.17 24.96 -12.63
N ILE A 231 8.32 24.44 -12.21
CA ILE A 231 9.58 24.51 -12.96
C ILE A 231 10.04 23.09 -13.27
N VAL A 232 10.46 22.84 -14.50
CA VAL A 232 11.19 21.62 -14.85
C VAL A 232 12.68 21.94 -14.81
N ALA A 233 13.46 21.14 -14.09
CA ALA A 233 14.89 21.33 -13.93
C ALA A 233 15.67 20.06 -14.28
N ARG A 234 16.92 20.27 -14.67
CA ARG A 234 17.93 19.22 -14.89
C ARG A 234 18.99 19.37 -13.81
N ILE A 235 18.96 18.49 -12.81
CA ILE A 235 19.87 18.54 -11.66
C ILE A 235 21.16 17.82 -12.06
N PRO A 236 22.33 18.50 -12.07
CA PRO A 236 23.60 17.86 -12.37
C PRO A 236 24.09 17.02 -11.19
N MET A 237 24.42 15.77 -11.44
CA MET A 237 25.00 14.84 -10.46
C MET A 237 26.54 14.88 -10.50
N ARG A 238 27.20 14.33 -9.48
CA ARG A 238 28.67 14.28 -9.38
C ARG A 238 29.36 13.57 -10.54
N ASP A 239 28.66 12.63 -11.16
CA ASP A 239 29.15 11.81 -12.28
C ASP A 239 28.77 12.37 -13.65
N GLY A 240 28.23 13.60 -13.69
CA GLY A 240 27.93 14.34 -14.92
C GLY A 240 26.59 14.01 -15.56
N VAL A 241 25.84 13.02 -15.04
CA VAL A 241 24.46 12.79 -15.50
C VAL A 241 23.53 13.87 -14.97
N HIS A 242 22.43 14.10 -15.67
CA HIS A 242 21.37 15.01 -15.24
C HIS A 242 20.10 14.26 -14.87
N LEU A 243 19.60 14.49 -13.65
CA LEU A 243 18.31 13.99 -13.21
C LEU A 243 17.20 15.01 -13.53
N ASN A 244 16.04 14.52 -13.95
CA ASN A 244 14.85 15.33 -14.16
C ASN A 244 14.18 15.65 -12.83
N ALA A 245 13.77 16.91 -12.65
CA ALA A 245 13.03 17.34 -11.48
C ALA A 245 11.86 18.26 -11.83
N PHE A 246 10.77 18.12 -11.08
CA PHE A 246 9.63 19.04 -11.07
C PHE A 246 9.64 19.81 -9.74
N ILE A 247 9.71 21.13 -9.82
CA ILE A 247 9.75 22.02 -8.67
C ILE A 247 8.45 22.80 -8.61
N PHE A 248 7.78 22.75 -7.46
CA PHE A 248 6.53 23.45 -7.19
C PHE A 248 6.76 24.51 -6.12
N GLN A 249 6.39 25.74 -6.44
CA GLN A 249 6.61 26.91 -5.59
C GLN A 249 5.35 27.74 -5.50
N ASP A 250 5.16 28.41 -4.37
CA ASP A 250 4.23 29.52 -4.27
C ASP A 250 4.79 30.69 -5.12
N ALA A 251 4.00 31.15 -6.09
CA ALA A 251 4.43 32.19 -7.03
C ALA A 251 4.56 33.56 -6.35
N ASP A 252 3.84 33.77 -5.25
CA ASP A 252 3.80 35.04 -4.52
C ASP A 252 4.77 35.03 -3.31
N ALA A 253 5.55 33.96 -3.14
CA ALA A 253 6.51 33.86 -2.05
C ALA A 253 7.63 34.90 -2.16
N MET A 254 7.65 35.84 -1.20
CA MET A 254 8.66 36.90 -1.12
C MET A 254 9.94 36.47 -0.38
N GLU A 255 9.82 35.48 0.51
CA GLU A 255 10.92 34.95 1.31
C GLU A 255 11.36 33.56 0.83
N ARG A 256 12.63 33.23 1.06
CA ARG A 256 13.16 31.88 0.79
C ARG A 256 12.46 30.87 1.71
N GLN A 257 11.91 29.82 1.11
CA GLN A 257 11.19 28.77 1.83
C GLN A 257 12.05 27.51 2.00
N PRO A 258 11.80 26.68 3.04
CA PRO A 258 12.41 25.36 3.12
C PRO A 258 11.99 24.48 1.92
N ALA A 259 12.83 23.51 1.56
CA ALA A 259 12.54 22.58 0.49
C ALA A 259 12.13 21.20 1.03
N ILE A 260 11.20 20.54 0.33
CA ILE A 260 10.81 19.14 0.57
C ILE A 260 11.09 18.33 -0.68
N ILE A 261 11.83 17.23 -0.55
CA ILE A 261 12.31 16.42 -1.67
C ILE A 261 11.66 15.03 -1.66
N SER A 262 11.27 14.54 -2.82
CA SER A 262 10.94 13.14 -3.06
C SER A 262 11.73 12.62 -4.26
N LEU A 263 12.43 11.50 -4.08
CA LEU A 263 13.15 10.76 -5.14
C LEU A 263 12.38 9.49 -5.50
N SER A 264 11.91 9.39 -6.75
CA SER A 264 10.92 8.38 -7.15
C SER A 264 11.30 7.61 -8.43
N PRO A 265 11.17 6.27 -8.44
CA PRO A 265 11.29 5.46 -9.65
C PRO A 265 10.02 5.51 -10.50
N TYR A 266 9.01 6.30 -10.12
CA TYR A 266 7.73 6.43 -10.81
C TYR A 266 7.67 7.81 -11.52
N PRO A 267 8.03 7.91 -12.82
CA PRO A 267 8.02 9.17 -13.56
C PRO A 267 6.76 10.02 -13.36
N TYR A 268 6.92 11.24 -12.81
CA TYR A 268 5.80 12.15 -12.49
C TYR A 268 4.62 11.44 -11.78
N GLY A 269 4.92 10.68 -10.72
CA GLY A 269 3.93 9.94 -9.95
C GLY A 269 2.95 10.81 -9.14
N ARG A 270 2.12 10.14 -8.32
CA ARG A 270 1.05 10.79 -7.53
C ARG A 270 1.56 11.89 -6.59
N GLU A 271 2.80 11.80 -6.13
CA GLU A 271 3.41 12.82 -5.27
C GLU A 271 3.72 14.09 -6.08
N ALA A 272 4.14 13.97 -7.34
CA ALA A 272 4.33 15.11 -8.24
C ALA A 272 3.00 15.81 -8.53
N GLU A 273 1.92 15.06 -8.77
CA GLU A 273 0.57 15.63 -8.96
C GLU A 273 0.09 16.47 -7.77
N ARG A 274 0.59 16.15 -6.57
CA ARG A 274 0.24 16.81 -5.31
C ARG A 274 1.22 17.93 -4.92
N GLY A 275 2.19 18.26 -5.78
CA GLY A 275 3.23 19.26 -5.49
C GLY A 275 2.69 20.63 -5.09
N ASN A 276 1.55 21.05 -5.65
CA ASN A 276 0.91 22.32 -5.31
C ASN A 276 0.46 22.40 -3.84
N ILE A 277 0.17 21.28 -3.18
CA ILE A 277 -0.21 21.28 -1.77
C ILE A 277 0.98 21.69 -0.93
N TRP A 278 2.18 21.21 -1.23
CA TRP A 278 3.39 21.64 -0.53
C TRP A 278 3.66 23.13 -0.71
N ALA A 279 3.52 23.63 -1.94
CA ALA A 279 3.63 25.05 -2.25
C ALA A 279 2.62 25.89 -1.45
N LEU A 280 1.35 25.47 -1.40
CA LEU A 280 0.31 26.11 -0.59
C LEU A 280 0.67 26.17 0.90
N HIS A 281 1.34 25.13 1.41
CA HIS A 281 1.82 25.08 2.79
C HIS A 281 3.19 25.75 2.98
N GLY A 282 3.67 26.53 2.00
CA GLY A 282 4.88 27.34 2.04
C GLY A 282 6.18 26.53 1.94
N TYR A 283 6.21 25.48 1.12
CA TYR A 283 7.43 24.71 0.85
C TYR A 283 7.76 24.77 -0.64
N ASN A 284 9.06 24.80 -0.96
CA ASN A 284 9.51 24.46 -2.30
C ASN A 284 9.52 22.93 -2.43
N TYR A 285 8.58 22.36 -3.17
CA TYR A 285 8.54 20.90 -3.35
C TYR A 285 9.32 20.49 -4.58
N VAL A 286 10.24 19.53 -4.44
CA VAL A 286 11.11 19.05 -5.50
C VAL A 286 10.86 17.55 -5.66
N TYR A 287 10.19 17.18 -6.74
CA TYR A 287 10.01 15.79 -7.14
C TYR A 287 11.08 15.43 -8.16
N VAL A 288 11.87 14.41 -7.90
CA VAL A 288 12.97 13.97 -8.77
C VAL A 288 12.68 12.57 -9.29
N ASP A 289 12.74 12.41 -10.61
CA ASP A 289 12.68 11.08 -11.23
C ASP A 289 14.05 10.40 -11.04
N ASN A 290 14.07 9.16 -10.55
CA ASN A 290 15.30 8.39 -10.35
C ASN A 290 16.17 8.34 -11.60
N ARG A 291 17.46 8.09 -11.40
CA ARG A 291 18.43 7.79 -12.46
C ARG A 291 17.90 6.76 -13.45
N GLY A 292 18.07 7.04 -14.74
CA GLY A 292 17.59 6.20 -15.85
C GLY A 292 16.08 6.13 -16.01
N ARG A 293 15.29 6.95 -15.28
CA ARG A 293 13.84 7.04 -15.39
C ARG A 293 13.42 8.32 -16.12
N ARG A 294 12.37 8.22 -16.92
CA ARG A 294 11.86 9.30 -17.77
C ARG A 294 12.98 9.94 -18.60
N THR A 295 13.21 11.23 -18.41
CA THR A 295 14.28 12.00 -19.02
C THR A 295 15.54 12.05 -18.14
N SER A 296 15.54 11.51 -16.92
CA SER A 296 16.77 11.36 -16.12
C SER A 296 17.77 10.46 -16.83
N GLU A 297 19.00 10.94 -16.94
CA GLU A 297 20.11 10.20 -17.56
C GLU A 297 20.63 9.08 -16.64
N GLY A 298 21.56 8.27 -17.15
CA GLY A 298 22.21 7.18 -16.42
C GLY A 298 21.48 5.84 -16.52
N GLU A 299 22.03 4.83 -15.85
CA GLU A 299 21.48 3.47 -15.85
C GLU A 299 20.49 3.27 -14.70
N ASN A 300 19.33 2.71 -15.03
CA ASN A 300 18.30 2.38 -14.07
C ASN A 300 18.61 1.04 -13.39
N PHE A 301 18.98 1.09 -12.11
CA PHE A 301 19.01 -0.07 -11.24
C PHE A 301 18.47 0.33 -9.86
N PRO A 302 17.23 -0.07 -9.51
CA PRO A 302 16.58 0.39 -8.29
C PRO A 302 17.37 -0.02 -7.03
N TYR A 303 17.25 0.78 -5.97
CA TYR A 303 17.83 0.65 -4.64
C TYR A 303 19.34 0.91 -4.49
N GLU A 304 20.13 0.86 -5.56
CA GLU A 304 21.60 0.80 -5.45
C GLU A 304 22.33 2.15 -5.43
N LYS A 305 21.75 3.22 -6.02
CA LYS A 305 22.39 4.55 -6.18
C LYS A 305 21.70 5.69 -5.44
N ASP A 306 20.62 5.40 -4.72
CA ASP A 306 19.77 6.42 -4.13
C ASP A 306 20.50 7.27 -3.06
N ALA A 307 21.50 6.73 -2.36
CA ALA A 307 22.25 7.48 -1.34
C ALA A 307 23.09 8.61 -1.96
N GLN A 308 23.85 8.29 -3.02
CA GLN A 308 24.67 9.25 -3.76
C GLN A 308 23.80 10.30 -4.44
N ASP A 309 22.74 9.86 -5.13
CA ASP A 309 21.84 10.75 -5.85
C ASP A 309 21.12 11.69 -4.87
N TYR A 310 20.67 11.22 -3.70
CA TYR A 310 20.09 12.10 -2.69
C TYR A 310 21.06 13.17 -2.20
N TYR A 311 22.33 12.83 -1.95
CA TYR A 311 23.32 13.81 -1.52
C TYR A 311 23.44 14.94 -2.55
N ASP A 312 23.59 14.60 -3.84
CA ASP A 312 23.77 15.57 -4.93
C ASP A 312 22.51 16.42 -5.16
N ILE A 313 21.33 15.80 -5.06
CA ILE A 313 20.05 16.50 -5.15
C ILE A 313 19.92 17.50 -3.98
N ILE A 314 20.20 17.08 -2.75
CA ILE A 314 20.09 17.96 -1.57
C ILE A 314 21.08 19.12 -1.66
N GLU A 315 22.31 18.85 -2.08
CA GLU A 315 23.34 19.87 -2.30
C GLU A 315 22.84 20.92 -3.30
N TRP A 316 22.42 20.49 -4.49
CA TRP A 316 21.91 21.39 -5.52
C TRP A 316 20.69 22.19 -5.04
N VAL A 317 19.70 21.54 -4.41
CA VAL A 317 18.48 22.18 -3.91
C VAL A 317 18.79 23.22 -2.84
N SER A 318 19.68 22.90 -1.91
CA SER A 318 20.00 23.77 -0.76
C SER A 318 20.66 25.09 -1.17
N GLN A 319 21.32 25.11 -2.33
CA GLN A 319 21.99 26.29 -2.87
C GLN A 319 21.10 27.19 -3.75
N GLN A 320 19.88 26.74 -4.06
CA GLN A 320 18.99 27.51 -4.91
C GLN A 320 18.54 28.81 -4.22
N ARG A 321 18.42 29.90 -4.99
CA ARG A 321 18.05 31.23 -4.46
C ARG A 321 16.70 31.28 -3.76
N TRP A 322 15.83 30.33 -4.05
CA TRP A 322 14.51 30.17 -3.45
C TRP A 322 14.50 29.31 -2.17
N CYS A 323 15.59 28.57 -1.89
CA CYS A 323 15.72 27.72 -0.72
C CYS A 323 16.39 28.47 0.44
N ASN A 324 15.89 28.31 1.66
CA ASN A 324 16.52 28.89 2.86
C ASN A 324 17.64 28.02 3.47
N GLY A 325 18.12 27.01 2.73
CA GLY A 325 19.16 26.08 3.16
C GLY A 325 18.68 24.93 4.06
N LYS A 326 17.38 24.87 4.40
CA LYS A 326 16.79 23.74 5.13
C LYS A 326 16.04 22.82 4.17
N VAL A 327 16.38 21.54 4.21
CA VAL A 327 15.78 20.50 3.38
C VAL A 327 15.16 19.42 4.26
N GLY A 328 13.94 18.99 3.91
CA GLY A 328 13.36 17.75 4.39
C GLY A 328 13.09 16.77 3.23
N THR A 329 12.89 15.50 3.54
CA THR A 329 12.50 14.49 2.54
C THR A 329 11.19 13.82 2.93
N THR A 330 10.44 13.35 1.93
CA THR A 330 9.16 12.66 2.14
C THR A 330 8.86 11.66 1.02
N GLY A 331 7.98 10.72 1.32
CA GLY A 331 7.48 9.70 0.41
C GLY A 331 7.33 8.36 1.12
N GLY A 332 6.63 7.43 0.48
CA GLY A 332 6.48 6.08 1.03
C GLY A 332 6.84 4.95 0.09
N SER A 333 6.80 3.73 0.62
CA SER A 333 7.24 2.51 -0.09
C SER A 333 8.71 2.63 -0.49
N TYR A 334 9.03 2.51 -1.78
CA TYR A 334 10.35 2.80 -2.34
C TYR A 334 10.88 4.19 -1.93
N LEU A 335 10.05 5.24 -1.99
CA LEU A 335 10.47 6.59 -1.61
C LEU A 335 10.77 6.66 -0.10
N GLY A 336 10.11 5.79 0.70
CA GLY A 336 10.42 5.61 2.12
C GLY A 336 11.79 4.96 2.32
N PHE A 337 12.11 3.89 1.58
CA PHE A 337 13.46 3.31 1.52
C PHE A 337 14.50 4.36 1.13
N ALA A 338 14.26 5.11 0.07
CA ALA A 338 15.25 6.04 -0.48
C ALA A 338 15.61 7.15 0.53
N GLN A 339 14.69 7.52 1.42
CA GLN A 339 14.99 8.44 2.53
C GLN A 339 15.98 7.86 3.54
N TRP A 340 15.91 6.56 3.84
CA TRP A 340 16.90 5.89 4.69
C TRP A 340 18.29 5.85 4.02
N GLN A 341 18.36 5.93 2.69
CA GLN A 341 19.62 6.09 1.97
C GLN A 341 20.21 7.50 2.15
N SER A 342 19.37 8.54 2.23
CA SER A 342 19.81 9.93 2.42
C SER A 342 20.44 10.23 3.80
N ILE A 343 20.27 9.32 4.76
CA ILE A 343 20.78 9.50 6.13
C ILE A 343 22.00 8.64 6.45
N ARG A 344 22.44 7.79 5.52
CA ARG A 344 23.68 7.03 5.65
C ARG A 344 24.83 7.97 5.93
N LYS A 345 25.69 7.65 6.89
CA LYS A 345 26.73 8.54 7.44
C LYS A 345 27.61 9.14 6.34
N GLU A 346 27.97 8.33 5.34
CA GLU A 346 28.79 8.74 4.19
C GLU A 346 28.09 9.76 3.27
N TYR A 347 26.75 9.69 3.18
CA TYR A 347 25.93 10.46 2.23
C TYR A 347 24.92 11.40 2.90
N ARG A 348 25.07 11.65 4.21
CA ARG A 348 24.17 12.52 4.95
C ARG A 348 24.56 13.99 4.76
N HIS A 349 23.80 14.69 3.94
CA HIS A 349 24.04 16.10 3.63
C HIS A 349 23.70 17.02 4.81
N PRO A 350 24.52 18.03 5.16
CA PRO A 350 24.27 18.93 6.30
C PRO A 350 23.00 19.79 6.15
N ALA A 351 22.52 20.03 4.93
CA ALA A 351 21.25 20.73 4.70
C ALA A 351 20.00 19.88 5.01
N LEU A 352 20.14 18.55 5.15
CA LEU A 352 19.05 17.67 5.53
C LEU A 352 18.72 17.85 7.01
N LYS A 353 17.46 18.22 7.32
CA LYS A 353 17.00 18.55 8.68
C LYS A 353 15.88 17.66 9.19
N ALA A 354 15.20 16.91 8.32
CA ALA A 354 14.06 16.07 8.70
C ALA A 354 13.74 15.05 7.61
N VAL A 355 13.36 13.82 8.00
CA VAL A 355 12.90 12.79 7.05
C VAL A 355 11.55 12.20 7.48
N ASN A 356 10.67 11.93 6.52
CA ASN A 356 9.38 11.28 6.75
C ASN A 356 9.24 10.02 5.90
N PRO A 357 9.84 8.89 6.31
CA PRO A 357 9.65 7.61 5.66
C PRO A 357 8.29 7.01 6.04
N ALA A 358 7.32 7.05 5.12
CA ALA A 358 6.04 6.37 5.27
C ALA A 358 6.11 4.95 4.67
N VAL A 359 5.51 3.95 5.30
CA VAL A 359 5.37 2.57 4.76
C VAL A 359 6.64 2.08 4.06
N ALA A 360 7.79 2.27 4.69
CA ALA A 360 9.08 2.18 4.02
C ALA A 360 9.45 0.73 3.74
N VAL A 361 9.80 0.45 2.49
CA VAL A 361 10.31 -0.87 2.09
C VAL A 361 11.62 -1.17 2.84
N GLY A 362 11.69 -2.30 3.51
CA GLY A 362 12.92 -2.90 4.02
C GLY A 362 13.54 -3.75 2.93
N PHE A 363 14.44 -3.19 2.13
CA PHE A 363 15.04 -3.92 1.01
C PHE A 363 15.86 -5.13 1.50
N GLY A 364 15.53 -6.31 1.00
CA GLY A 364 16.03 -7.60 1.49
C GLY A 364 15.35 -8.12 2.77
N VAL A 365 14.40 -7.40 3.38
CA VAL A 365 13.72 -7.75 4.64
C VAL A 365 12.25 -8.15 4.40
N ASP A 366 11.47 -7.25 3.78
CA ASP A 366 10.05 -7.47 3.44
C ASP A 366 9.75 -7.35 1.93
N PHE A 367 10.68 -6.76 1.16
CA PHE A 367 10.72 -6.83 -0.29
C PHE A 367 12.17 -7.07 -0.75
N PRO A 368 12.45 -7.96 -1.72
CA PRO A 368 11.51 -8.73 -2.55
C PRO A 368 11.00 -10.04 -1.92
N ARG A 369 11.21 -10.20 -0.61
CA ARG A 369 10.95 -11.43 0.14
C ARG A 369 10.32 -11.13 1.49
N ASN A 370 9.54 -12.07 2.02
CA ASN A 370 9.05 -12.02 3.40
C ASN A 370 9.53 -13.26 4.16
N ALA A 371 10.06 -13.09 5.37
CA ALA A 371 10.63 -14.19 6.16
C ALA A 371 11.67 -15.03 5.38
N ASN A 372 12.45 -14.35 4.54
CA ASN A 372 13.42 -14.93 3.60
C ASN A 372 12.84 -15.89 2.55
N MET A 373 11.56 -15.70 2.18
CA MET A 373 10.90 -16.41 1.08
C MET A 373 10.61 -15.41 -0.04
N PHE A 374 11.16 -15.62 -1.24
CA PHE A 374 10.88 -14.74 -2.38
C PHE A 374 9.42 -14.80 -2.83
N THR A 375 8.93 -13.68 -3.36
CA THR A 375 7.55 -13.54 -3.84
C THR A 375 7.55 -13.28 -5.36
N PRO A 376 6.65 -13.88 -6.16
CA PRO A 376 6.49 -13.56 -7.58
C PRO A 376 6.18 -12.07 -7.83
N TYR A 377 5.60 -11.38 -6.84
CA TYR A 377 5.36 -9.93 -6.88
C TYR A 377 6.65 -9.13 -7.18
N MET A 378 7.82 -9.65 -6.79
CA MET A 378 9.08 -8.97 -7.08
C MET A 378 9.34 -8.82 -8.58
N LEU A 379 8.99 -9.82 -9.41
CA LEU A 379 9.11 -9.70 -10.86
C LEU A 379 8.08 -8.71 -11.41
N ARG A 380 6.85 -8.75 -10.88
CA ARG A 380 5.78 -7.80 -11.24
C ARG A 380 6.20 -6.36 -10.99
N TRP A 381 6.80 -6.07 -9.84
CA TRP A 381 7.33 -4.75 -9.53
C TRP A 381 8.60 -4.42 -10.33
N ALA A 382 9.51 -5.37 -10.51
CA ALA A 382 10.70 -5.16 -11.34
C ALA A 382 10.31 -4.76 -12.78
N GLU A 383 9.36 -5.46 -13.40
CA GLU A 383 8.84 -5.15 -14.72
C GLU A 383 8.16 -3.79 -14.79
N PHE A 384 7.47 -3.39 -13.70
CA PHE A 384 6.88 -2.06 -13.60
C PHE A 384 7.91 -0.94 -13.77
N VAL A 385 9.13 -1.15 -13.27
CA VAL A 385 10.20 -0.13 -13.23
C VAL A 385 11.38 -0.41 -14.16
N SER A 386 11.34 -1.41 -15.05
CA SER A 386 12.51 -1.84 -15.85
C SER A 386 12.88 -0.94 -17.04
N GLY A 387 12.00 -0.04 -17.46
CA GLY A 387 12.24 0.89 -18.58
C GLY A 387 12.69 2.28 -18.14
N THR A 388 12.48 3.28 -19.00
CA THR A 388 12.47 4.69 -18.61
C THR A 388 11.11 5.09 -18.03
N GLU A 389 10.01 4.54 -18.58
CA GLU A 389 8.65 4.76 -18.10
C GLU A 389 8.12 3.60 -17.25
N ASN A 390 6.97 3.81 -16.62
CA ASN A 390 6.25 2.79 -15.83
C ASN A 390 5.51 1.81 -16.74
N ASN A 391 5.68 0.51 -16.53
CA ASN A 391 4.94 -0.54 -17.23
C ASN A 391 3.57 -0.80 -16.57
N GLY A 392 2.72 0.24 -16.49
CA GLY A 392 1.44 0.23 -15.77
C GLY A 392 0.46 -0.86 -16.25
N PRO A 393 0.15 -0.94 -17.56
CA PRO A 393 -0.69 -2.00 -18.10
C PRO A 393 -0.27 -3.41 -17.70
N LYS A 394 1.03 -3.74 -17.76
CA LYS A 394 1.50 -5.06 -17.34
C LYS A 394 1.42 -5.23 -15.84
N PHE A 395 1.79 -4.21 -15.07
CA PHE A 395 1.69 -4.24 -13.62
C PHE A 395 0.25 -4.47 -13.16
N MET A 396 -0.77 -3.96 -13.87
CA MET A 396 -2.18 -4.12 -13.50
C MET A 396 -2.84 -5.39 -14.07
N ASP A 397 -2.14 -6.19 -14.89
CA ASP A 397 -2.66 -7.41 -15.49
C ASP A 397 -2.69 -8.60 -14.50
N GLU A 398 -3.63 -8.56 -13.56
CA GLU A 398 -3.80 -9.59 -12.54
C GLU A 398 -3.99 -10.99 -13.13
N ASN A 399 -4.68 -11.10 -14.28
CA ASN A 399 -4.91 -12.38 -14.95
C ASN A 399 -3.61 -13.00 -15.46
N PHE A 400 -2.75 -12.21 -16.09
CA PHE A 400 -1.44 -12.69 -16.52
C PHE A 400 -0.60 -13.15 -15.34
N TRP A 401 -0.45 -12.31 -14.31
CA TRP A 401 0.40 -12.63 -13.16
C TRP A 401 -0.10 -13.87 -12.45
N TYR A 402 -1.41 -13.94 -12.21
CA TYR A 402 -2.04 -15.13 -11.63
C TYR A 402 -1.82 -16.38 -12.50
N ALA A 403 -2.04 -16.27 -13.81
CA ALA A 403 -1.85 -17.40 -14.72
C ALA A 403 -0.41 -17.90 -14.66
N LYS A 404 0.58 -17.00 -14.64
CA LYS A 404 2.00 -17.35 -14.56
C LYS A 404 2.41 -17.91 -13.21
N GLU A 405 1.94 -17.34 -12.11
CA GLU A 405 2.13 -17.88 -10.76
C GLU A 405 1.57 -19.31 -10.65
N MET A 406 0.36 -19.53 -11.17
CA MET A 406 -0.26 -20.85 -11.19
C MET A 406 0.43 -21.82 -12.15
N GLU A 407 0.90 -21.36 -13.29
CA GLU A 407 1.70 -22.15 -14.24
C GLU A 407 2.99 -22.64 -13.57
N MET A 408 3.73 -21.72 -12.92
CA MET A 408 4.93 -22.04 -12.14
C MET A 408 4.62 -23.09 -11.08
N TYR A 409 3.56 -22.83 -10.30
CA TYR A 409 3.15 -23.67 -9.18
C TYR A 409 2.70 -25.08 -9.61
N ARG A 410 1.88 -25.20 -10.67
CA ARG A 410 1.35 -26.47 -11.18
C ARG A 410 2.38 -27.32 -11.91
N HIS A 411 3.32 -26.68 -12.61
CA HIS A 411 4.35 -27.38 -13.36
C HIS A 411 5.63 -27.60 -12.56
N HIS A 412 5.66 -27.16 -11.29
CA HIS A 412 6.81 -27.28 -10.40
C HIS A 412 8.06 -26.61 -11.00
N VAL A 413 7.87 -25.46 -11.64
CA VAL A 413 8.97 -24.69 -12.23
C VAL A 413 9.81 -24.08 -11.10
N PRO A 414 11.15 -24.21 -11.10
CA PRO A 414 12.00 -23.51 -10.14
C PRO A 414 11.73 -22.01 -10.16
N PHE A 415 11.66 -21.37 -8.99
CA PHE A 415 11.35 -19.95 -8.88
C PHE A 415 12.36 -19.08 -9.66
N ALA A 416 13.64 -19.48 -9.70
CA ALA A 416 14.68 -18.78 -10.47
C ALA A 416 14.41 -18.72 -11.99
N GLN A 417 13.47 -19.50 -12.51
CA GLN A 417 13.05 -19.50 -13.91
C GLN A 417 11.72 -18.76 -14.13
N PHE A 418 11.17 -18.11 -13.11
CA PHE A 418 9.86 -17.45 -13.19
C PHE A 418 9.83 -16.33 -14.24
N ASP A 419 10.92 -15.56 -14.37
CA ASP A 419 11.09 -14.52 -15.40
C ASP A 419 10.98 -15.10 -16.82
N SER A 420 11.61 -16.25 -17.04
CA SER A 420 11.66 -16.95 -18.31
C SER A 420 10.32 -17.62 -18.62
N LEU A 421 9.64 -18.19 -17.61
CA LEU A 421 8.28 -18.71 -17.72
C LEU A 421 7.26 -17.61 -18.08
N ALA A 422 7.43 -16.42 -17.49
CA ALA A 422 6.62 -15.25 -17.80
C ALA A 422 6.91 -14.66 -19.19
N GLY A 423 8.04 -15.03 -19.81
CA GLY A 423 8.52 -14.41 -21.05
C GLY A 423 9.03 -12.98 -20.83
N LEU A 424 9.45 -12.66 -19.60
CA LEU A 424 9.88 -11.34 -19.14
C LEU A 424 11.27 -11.47 -18.48
N PRO A 425 12.33 -11.77 -19.25
CA PRO A 425 13.66 -11.91 -18.70
C PRO A 425 14.12 -10.60 -18.06
N ASN A 426 14.37 -10.60 -16.75
CA ASN A 426 14.54 -9.38 -15.97
C ASN A 426 15.86 -9.37 -15.17
N PRO A 427 16.77 -8.41 -15.39
CA PRO A 427 18.07 -8.37 -14.70
C PRO A 427 17.95 -8.08 -13.20
N PHE A 428 16.97 -7.29 -12.76
CA PHE A 428 16.75 -7.00 -11.33
C PHE A 428 16.33 -8.28 -10.61
N PHE A 429 15.34 -8.98 -11.16
CA PHE A 429 14.87 -10.26 -10.65
C PHE A 429 16.01 -11.27 -10.51
N ARG A 430 16.81 -11.44 -11.57
CA ARG A 430 17.92 -12.41 -11.58
C ARG A 430 18.97 -12.10 -10.52
N LYS A 431 19.34 -10.82 -10.37
CA LYS A 431 20.28 -10.38 -9.33
C LYS A 431 19.71 -10.65 -7.94
N TRP A 432 18.45 -10.32 -7.69
CA TRP A 432 17.83 -10.57 -6.39
C TRP A 432 17.73 -12.06 -6.04
N VAL A 433 17.33 -12.91 -7.00
CA VAL A 433 17.26 -14.36 -6.76
C VAL A 433 18.63 -14.99 -6.52
N SER A 434 19.71 -14.43 -7.07
CA SER A 434 21.06 -14.94 -6.81
C SER A 434 21.56 -14.69 -5.38
N HIS A 435 20.83 -13.92 -4.57
CA HIS A 435 21.14 -13.64 -3.16
C HIS A 435 20.03 -14.19 -2.23
N PRO A 436 19.92 -15.53 -2.08
CA PRO A 436 18.82 -16.16 -1.33
C PRO A 436 18.84 -15.85 0.18
N ASP A 437 20.02 -15.62 0.76
CA ASP A 437 20.22 -15.26 2.16
C ASP A 437 20.19 -13.73 2.37
N TYR A 438 20.08 -13.24 3.61
CA TYR A 438 20.28 -11.81 3.93
C TYR A 438 21.77 -11.49 4.03
N ASP A 439 22.47 -11.70 2.91
CA ASP A 439 23.92 -11.56 2.76
C ASP A 439 24.40 -10.10 2.55
N ASP A 440 25.69 -9.95 2.29
CA ASP A 440 26.38 -8.66 2.10
C ASP A 440 25.77 -7.78 0.99
N TYR A 441 25.10 -8.36 0.00
CA TYR A 441 24.45 -7.58 -1.05
C TYR A 441 23.31 -6.73 -0.47
N TRP A 442 22.44 -7.34 0.32
CA TRP A 442 21.33 -6.64 0.96
C TRP A 442 21.83 -5.71 2.07
N GLN A 443 22.74 -6.21 2.91
CA GLN A 443 23.26 -5.46 4.05
C GLN A 443 24.09 -4.24 3.63
N GLY A 444 24.85 -4.32 2.52
CA GLY A 444 25.65 -3.21 2.01
C GLY A 444 24.83 -2.06 1.42
N ILE A 445 23.57 -2.33 1.04
CA ILE A 445 22.64 -1.31 0.55
C ILE A 445 21.94 -0.61 1.71
N MET A 446 21.54 -1.36 2.74
CA MET A 446 20.78 -0.87 3.89
C MET A 446 21.66 -0.09 4.88
N PRO A 447 21.10 0.83 5.70
CA PRO A 447 21.87 1.49 6.76
C PRO A 447 22.37 0.49 7.81
N ASN A 448 23.63 0.63 8.21
CA ASN A 448 24.28 -0.23 9.20
C ASN A 448 24.27 0.38 10.62
N GLU A 449 24.86 -0.31 11.60
CA GLU A 449 24.90 0.14 12.99
C GLU A 449 25.56 1.53 13.17
N GLU A 450 26.63 1.81 12.42
CA GLU A 450 27.35 3.09 12.48
C GLU A 450 26.52 4.25 11.90
N ASP A 451 25.76 3.99 10.83
CA ASP A 451 24.81 4.93 10.27
C ASP A 451 23.80 5.36 11.34
N TYR A 452 23.19 4.41 12.05
CA TYR A 452 22.23 4.70 13.12
C TYR A 452 22.87 5.36 14.34
N ALA A 453 24.07 4.93 14.74
CA ALA A 453 24.75 5.45 15.94
C ALA A 453 25.02 6.97 15.87
N THR A 454 25.22 7.49 14.67
CA THR A 454 25.49 8.91 14.42
C THR A 454 24.25 9.72 14.02
N LEU A 455 23.08 9.09 13.97
CA LEU A 455 21.83 9.69 13.52
C LEU A 455 21.13 10.44 14.66
N ASP A 456 21.00 11.75 14.50
CA ASP A 456 20.36 12.68 15.43
C ASP A 456 19.23 13.50 14.79
N LEU A 457 18.94 13.27 13.51
CA LEU A 457 17.93 14.00 12.75
C LEU A 457 16.51 13.62 13.19
N PRO A 458 15.56 14.57 13.21
CA PRO A 458 14.14 14.28 13.34
C PRO A 458 13.61 13.34 12.25
N ILE A 459 12.94 12.26 12.68
CA ILE A 459 12.31 11.25 11.82
C ILE A 459 10.85 11.08 12.21
N LEU A 460 9.94 11.15 11.24
CA LEU A 460 8.55 10.73 11.41
C LEU A 460 8.29 9.50 10.55
N THR A 461 8.18 8.33 11.16
CA THR A 461 7.71 7.12 10.48
C THR A 461 6.19 7.06 10.53
N ILE A 462 5.56 6.75 9.40
CA ILE A 462 4.11 6.53 9.32
C ILE A 462 3.86 5.15 8.73
N THR A 463 3.10 4.29 9.39
CA THR A 463 2.71 2.96 8.88
C THR A 463 1.30 2.61 9.39
N GLY A 464 0.79 1.43 9.05
CA GLY A 464 -0.56 1.03 9.39
C GLY A 464 -0.70 -0.45 9.73
N TYR A 465 -1.79 -0.81 10.41
CA TYR A 465 -2.12 -2.19 10.78
C TYR A 465 -2.41 -3.09 9.57
N TYR A 466 -2.67 -2.48 8.40
CA TYR A 466 -2.93 -3.15 7.12
C TYR A 466 -1.89 -2.78 6.05
N ASP A 467 -0.74 -2.25 6.47
CA ASP A 467 0.38 -1.95 5.59
C ASP A 467 1.23 -3.21 5.35
N ASP A 468 1.42 -3.57 4.07
CA ASP A 468 2.21 -4.74 3.69
C ASP A 468 3.72 -4.55 3.96
N ASP A 469 4.18 -3.29 4.00
CA ASP A 469 5.59 -2.92 4.29
C ASP A 469 5.80 -2.53 5.78
N GLN A 470 4.86 -2.92 6.67
CA GLN A 470 4.99 -2.59 8.10
C GLN A 470 6.28 -3.17 8.69
N ASN A 471 6.69 -4.36 8.26
CA ASN A 471 7.92 -4.99 8.75
C ASN A 471 9.17 -4.21 8.35
N GLY A 472 9.24 -3.64 7.15
CA GLY A 472 10.29 -2.76 6.69
C GLY A 472 10.31 -1.44 7.44
N ALA A 473 9.14 -0.78 7.58
CA ALA A 473 9.02 0.44 8.37
C ALA A 473 9.49 0.22 9.82
N MET A 474 9.10 -0.91 10.42
CA MET A 474 9.50 -1.28 11.77
C MET A 474 10.95 -1.77 11.86
N PHE A 475 11.55 -2.31 10.79
CA PHE A 475 12.97 -2.67 10.75
C PHE A 475 13.84 -1.43 10.99
N TYR A 476 13.61 -0.35 10.22
CA TYR A 476 14.36 0.88 10.42
C TYR A 476 14.08 1.54 11.77
N TYR A 477 12.81 1.58 12.20
CA TYR A 477 12.44 2.10 13.52
C TYR A 477 13.17 1.36 14.64
N ASN A 478 13.13 0.03 14.62
CA ASN A 478 13.75 -0.80 15.64
C ASN A 478 15.29 -0.68 15.62
N ASN A 479 15.92 -0.66 14.45
CA ASN A 479 17.38 -0.52 14.36
C ASN A 479 17.86 0.86 14.80
N HIS A 480 17.14 1.93 14.46
CA HIS A 480 17.46 3.26 14.96
C HIS A 480 17.33 3.35 16.49
N HIS A 481 16.31 2.72 17.09
CA HIS A 481 16.19 2.65 18.55
C HIS A 481 17.22 1.71 19.19
N ARG A 482 17.67 0.67 18.49
CA ARG A 482 18.64 -0.29 19.01
C ARG A 482 20.07 0.25 19.00
N TYR A 483 20.46 0.89 17.91
CA TYR A 483 21.84 1.31 17.65
C TYR A 483 22.07 2.82 17.79
N GLY A 484 21.01 3.62 17.70
CA GLY A 484 21.10 5.07 17.83
C GLY A 484 21.41 5.54 19.25
N GLY A 485 22.06 6.71 19.35
CA GLY A 485 22.41 7.33 20.63
C GLY A 485 21.19 7.90 21.39
N ALA A 486 21.44 8.62 22.49
CA ALA A 486 20.37 9.22 23.29
C ALA A 486 19.45 10.18 22.49
N ALA A 487 19.99 10.84 21.45
CA ALA A 487 19.22 11.69 20.55
C ALA A 487 18.25 10.90 19.66
N ALA A 488 18.65 9.72 19.18
CA ALA A 488 17.81 8.83 18.37
C ALA A 488 16.50 8.49 19.10
N GLN A 489 16.62 8.22 20.40
CA GLN A 489 15.47 7.93 21.26
C GLN A 489 14.47 9.10 21.33
N GLN A 490 14.90 10.35 21.19
CA GLN A 490 14.01 11.52 21.31
C GLN A 490 13.47 11.99 19.95
N ASN A 491 14.23 11.76 18.89
CA ASN A 491 13.99 12.38 17.58
C ASN A 491 13.26 11.48 16.59
N HIS A 492 12.93 10.22 16.95
CA HIS A 492 12.14 9.34 16.10
C HIS A 492 10.70 9.19 16.60
N GLN A 493 9.75 9.72 15.83
CA GLN A 493 8.33 9.59 16.08
C GLN A 493 7.66 8.57 15.14
N LEU A 494 6.64 7.89 15.66
CA LEU A 494 5.86 6.89 14.94
C LEU A 494 4.37 7.28 14.99
N LEU A 495 3.73 7.35 13.81
CA LEU A 495 2.29 7.42 13.67
C LEU A 495 1.78 6.10 13.09
N ILE A 496 0.94 5.39 13.84
CA ILE A 496 0.38 4.09 13.41
C ILE A 496 -1.12 4.00 13.65
N GLY A 497 -1.87 3.53 12.65
CA GLY A 497 -3.32 3.40 12.74
C GLY A 497 -3.87 2.30 11.84
N PRO A 498 -5.19 2.15 11.72
CA PRO A 498 -5.82 1.14 10.87
C PRO A 498 -5.79 1.58 9.39
N PHE A 499 -4.58 1.75 8.86
CA PHE A 499 -4.32 2.21 7.50
C PHE A 499 -3.75 1.07 6.67
N ASP A 500 -4.08 1.06 5.38
CA ASP A 500 -3.37 0.28 4.37
C ASP A 500 -2.14 1.03 3.87
N HIS A 501 -1.42 0.38 2.95
CA HIS A 501 -0.21 0.90 2.34
C HIS A 501 -0.40 2.29 1.69
N ALA A 502 -1.51 2.50 0.97
CA ALA A 502 -1.80 3.79 0.34
C ALA A 502 -2.33 4.84 1.33
N GLY A 503 -3.16 4.42 2.28
CA GLY A 503 -3.82 5.30 3.24
C GLY A 503 -2.86 5.94 4.22
N SER A 504 -1.81 5.21 4.61
CA SER A 504 -0.72 5.70 5.46
C SER A 504 0.07 6.86 4.83
N GLN A 505 0.14 6.92 3.50
CA GLN A 505 0.90 7.94 2.77
C GLN A 505 0.12 9.24 2.54
N TRP A 506 -1.22 9.19 2.60
CA TRP A 506 -2.04 10.34 2.23
C TRP A 506 -3.33 10.48 3.03
N MET A 507 -4.33 9.67 2.71
CA MET A 507 -5.67 9.74 3.28
C MET A 507 -6.12 8.34 3.70
N ALA A 508 -6.49 8.17 4.96
CA ALA A 508 -6.96 6.88 5.46
C ALA A 508 -8.16 6.41 4.65
N ASN A 509 -8.07 5.19 4.09
CA ASN A 509 -9.19 4.55 3.43
C ASN A 509 -10.21 4.14 4.51
N PRO A 510 -11.48 4.59 4.43
CA PRO A 510 -12.50 4.28 5.42
C PRO A 510 -12.85 2.78 5.47
N MET A 511 -12.41 1.99 4.49
CA MET A 511 -12.65 0.56 4.39
C MET A 511 -11.33 -0.22 4.41
N GLN A 512 -11.17 -1.13 5.38
CA GLN A 512 -10.02 -2.03 5.48
C GLN A 512 -10.50 -3.48 5.54
N SER A 513 -10.02 -4.32 4.62
CA SER A 513 -10.44 -5.73 4.51
C SER A 513 -11.97 -5.92 4.56
N ALA A 514 -12.70 -5.10 3.78
CA ALA A 514 -14.17 -5.05 3.73
C ALA A 514 -14.87 -4.65 5.05
N ARG A 515 -14.17 -3.99 5.98
CA ARG A 515 -14.74 -3.43 7.21
C ARG A 515 -14.49 -1.93 7.31
N THR A 516 -15.50 -1.19 7.75
CA THR A 516 -15.34 0.24 8.00
C THR A 516 -14.49 0.46 9.25
N ILE A 517 -13.41 1.24 9.14
CA ILE A 517 -12.61 1.69 10.29
C ILE A 517 -13.33 2.82 11.02
N GLU A 518 -13.07 2.99 12.31
CA GLU A 518 -13.72 4.03 13.12
C GLU A 518 -13.51 5.43 12.56
N LYS A 519 -14.53 6.28 12.67
CA LYS A 519 -14.54 7.64 12.09
C LYS A 519 -13.38 8.49 12.60
N GLU A 520 -13.01 8.31 13.86
CA GLU A 520 -11.89 8.99 14.52
C GLU A 520 -10.54 8.59 13.93
N ALA A 521 -10.42 7.38 13.36
CA ALA A 521 -9.23 6.91 12.68
C ALA A 521 -9.10 7.42 11.25
N GLN A 522 -10.19 7.86 10.61
CA GLN A 522 -10.23 8.27 9.19
C GLN A 522 -9.55 9.65 8.94
N ILE A 523 -8.36 9.86 9.49
CA ILE A 523 -7.57 11.10 9.37
C ILE A 523 -6.89 11.21 8.00
N ALA A 524 -6.27 12.36 7.75
CA ALA A 524 -5.40 12.59 6.60
C ALA A 524 -3.93 12.64 7.06
N PRO A 525 -3.19 11.51 7.05
CA PRO A 525 -1.79 11.48 7.47
C PRO A 525 -0.91 12.57 6.86
N TYR A 526 -1.16 13.01 5.61
CA TYR A 526 -0.34 14.06 4.99
C TYR A 526 -0.40 15.39 5.75
N ARG A 527 -1.54 15.74 6.36
CA ARG A 527 -1.66 16.97 7.17
C ARG A 527 -0.88 16.89 8.47
N TYR A 528 -0.81 15.70 9.05
CA TYR A 528 -0.05 15.44 10.27
C TYR A 528 1.43 15.59 9.96
N MET A 529 1.89 14.98 8.88
CA MET A 529 3.23 15.17 8.32
C MET A 529 3.56 16.65 8.05
N ILE A 530 2.71 17.40 7.34
CA ILE A 530 2.94 18.83 7.07
C ILE A 530 3.06 19.63 8.37
N SER A 531 2.18 19.38 9.35
CA SER A 531 2.26 20.06 10.65
C SER A 531 3.55 19.72 11.42
N TRP A 532 4.07 18.50 11.27
CA TRP A 532 5.36 18.09 11.83
C TRP A 532 6.52 18.80 11.13
N PHE A 533 6.53 18.88 9.80
CA PHE A 533 7.53 19.69 9.07
C PHE A 533 7.47 21.16 9.46
N ASN A 534 6.27 21.73 9.67
CA ASN A 534 6.14 23.13 10.11
C ASN A 534 6.82 23.34 11.47
N TRP A 535 6.68 22.39 12.39
CA TRP A 535 7.38 22.45 13.67
C TRP A 535 8.90 22.38 13.49
N ILE A 536 9.41 21.43 12.71
CA ILE A 536 10.85 21.18 12.59
C ILE A 536 11.56 22.22 11.71
N LEU A 537 11.02 22.53 10.53
CA LEU A 537 11.69 23.35 9.52
C LEU A 537 11.38 24.85 9.66
N LYS A 538 10.18 25.19 10.15
CA LYS A 538 9.68 26.57 10.26
C LYS A 538 9.58 27.08 11.70
N GLY A 539 9.85 26.25 12.70
CA GLY A 539 9.78 26.65 14.11
C GLY A 539 8.35 26.92 14.59
N ALA A 540 7.33 26.34 13.93
CA ALA A 540 5.95 26.42 14.40
C ALA A 540 5.77 25.67 15.74
N ALA A 541 4.61 25.86 16.39
CA ALA A 541 4.30 25.13 17.62
C ALA A 541 4.26 23.60 17.38
N LYS A 542 4.71 22.83 18.37
CA LYS A 542 4.64 21.36 18.34
C LYS A 542 3.18 20.91 18.11
N PRO A 543 2.89 20.03 17.13
CA PRO A 543 1.52 19.63 16.84
C PRO A 543 0.85 18.90 18.01
N SER A 544 -0.41 19.25 18.30
CA SER A 544 -1.17 18.67 19.42
C SER A 544 -1.51 17.18 19.27
N TRP A 545 -1.48 16.66 18.04
CA TRP A 545 -1.69 15.25 17.79
C TRP A 545 -0.49 14.39 18.23
N MET A 546 0.69 14.98 18.39
CA MET A 546 1.90 14.28 18.85
C MET A 546 1.82 14.04 20.36
N LYS A 547 1.05 13.03 20.75
CA LYS A 547 0.76 12.72 22.16
C LYS A 547 2.00 12.23 22.91
N ASN A 548 2.85 11.47 22.24
CA ASN A 548 4.14 10.99 22.73
C ASN A 548 4.99 10.57 21.50
N LYS A 549 6.07 9.78 21.69
CA LYS A 549 6.92 9.27 20.59
C LYS A 549 6.15 8.40 19.62
N ILE A 550 5.29 7.52 20.14
CA ILE A 550 4.38 6.71 19.35
C ILE A 550 2.97 7.28 19.55
N THR A 551 2.39 7.81 18.47
CA THR A 551 0.98 8.16 18.41
C THR A 551 0.26 7.04 17.66
N TYR A 552 -0.68 6.37 18.34
CA TYR A 552 -1.34 5.20 17.79
C TYR A 552 -2.86 5.27 17.91
N PHE A 553 -3.58 4.63 17.01
CA PHE A 553 -5.03 4.49 17.13
C PHE A 553 -5.40 3.18 17.84
N ALA A 554 -6.00 3.25 19.01
CA ALA A 554 -6.45 2.07 19.76
C ALA A 554 -7.79 1.56 19.19
N THR A 555 -7.73 0.68 18.18
CA THR A 555 -8.90 0.12 17.50
C THR A 555 -9.83 -0.57 18.51
N GLY A 556 -11.13 -0.35 18.36
CA GLY A 556 -12.19 -0.77 19.27
C GLY A 556 -12.44 0.17 20.44
N THR A 557 -11.61 1.21 20.64
CA THR A 557 -11.82 2.25 21.68
C THR A 557 -12.23 3.60 21.10
N GLY A 558 -12.07 3.83 19.80
CA GLY A 558 -12.38 5.12 19.16
C GLY A 558 -11.38 6.24 19.48
N GLN A 559 -10.17 5.91 19.94
CA GLN A 559 -9.23 6.91 20.48
C GLN A 559 -7.82 6.80 19.88
N TRP A 560 -7.28 7.95 19.46
CA TRP A 560 -5.84 8.14 19.34
C TRP A 560 -5.22 8.24 20.73
N LYS A 561 -4.09 7.57 20.97
CA LYS A 561 -3.36 7.55 22.24
C LYS A 561 -1.86 7.74 21.99
N GLY A 562 -1.09 7.91 23.06
CA GLY A 562 0.35 8.10 23.01
C GLY A 562 1.09 7.15 23.95
N THR A 563 2.22 6.61 23.52
CA THR A 563 3.16 5.86 24.36
C THR A 563 4.61 6.22 23.99
N THR A 564 5.55 5.99 24.90
CA THR A 564 6.99 6.21 24.66
C THR A 564 7.59 5.04 23.88
N SER A 565 7.12 3.82 24.15
CA SER A 565 7.49 2.59 23.42
C SER A 565 6.35 1.55 23.48
N PHE A 566 6.39 0.52 22.64
CA PHE A 566 5.48 -0.63 22.75
C PHE A 566 5.72 -1.44 24.03
N ALA A 567 6.96 -1.43 24.55
CA ALA A 567 7.30 -2.03 25.84
C ALA A 567 6.59 -1.30 27.00
N ASP A 568 6.60 0.04 27.02
CA ASP A 568 5.88 0.84 28.03
C ASP A 568 4.37 0.68 27.93
N LEU A 569 3.87 0.41 26.72
CA LEU A 569 2.45 0.16 26.48
C LEU A 569 2.03 -1.23 27.01
N THR A 570 2.92 -2.22 26.93
CA THR A 570 2.67 -3.61 27.34
C THR A 570 2.80 -3.74 28.85
N LYS A 571 1.68 -3.82 29.58
CA LYS A 571 1.67 -3.96 31.05
C LYS A 571 1.64 -5.42 31.51
N ASP A 572 1.09 -6.29 30.69
CA ASP A 572 0.99 -7.73 30.96
C ASP A 572 1.00 -8.51 29.64
N SER A 573 1.02 -9.84 29.70
CA SER A 573 0.84 -10.69 28.52
C SER A 573 0.06 -11.95 28.86
N LEU A 574 -0.91 -12.28 28.01
CA LEU A 574 -1.56 -13.58 28.06
C LEU A 574 -0.73 -14.59 27.27
N ARG A 575 -0.45 -15.74 27.89
CA ARG A 575 0.20 -16.87 27.23
C ARG A 575 -0.78 -18.04 27.16
N PHE A 576 -0.89 -18.65 25.98
CA PHE A 576 -1.68 -19.86 25.79
C PHE A 576 -0.84 -20.95 25.15
N TYR A 577 -0.83 -22.13 25.76
CA TYR A 577 -0.07 -23.30 25.34
C TYR A 577 -0.89 -24.17 24.41
N LEU A 578 -0.23 -24.71 23.38
CA LEU A 578 -0.84 -25.58 22.39
C LEU A 578 -1.07 -26.98 22.98
N THR A 579 -2.21 -27.60 22.68
CA THR A 579 -2.51 -28.99 23.08
C THR A 579 -2.60 -29.94 21.89
N ASN A 580 -2.46 -31.25 22.14
CA ASN A 580 -2.69 -32.28 21.12
C ASN A 580 -4.17 -32.38 20.68
N THR A 581 -5.09 -31.80 21.45
CA THR A 581 -6.51 -31.63 21.11
C THR A 581 -6.80 -30.35 20.34
N LYS A 582 -5.75 -29.64 19.86
CA LYS A 582 -5.85 -28.42 19.07
C LYS A 582 -6.53 -27.25 19.80
N LYS A 583 -6.30 -27.15 21.12
CA LYS A 583 -6.72 -26.01 21.96
C LYS A 583 -5.52 -25.13 22.32
N LEU A 584 -5.82 -23.89 22.72
CA LEU A 584 -4.92 -22.94 23.35
C LEU A 584 -5.34 -22.75 24.80
N LEU A 585 -4.59 -23.31 25.76
CA LEU A 585 -4.92 -23.28 27.18
C LEU A 585 -4.01 -22.36 27.97
N ALA A 586 -4.53 -21.67 28.98
CA ALA A 586 -3.72 -20.80 29.84
C ALA A 586 -2.74 -21.58 30.75
N GLN A 587 -3.04 -22.86 31.00
CA GLN A 587 -2.17 -23.75 31.76
C GLN A 587 -1.36 -24.63 30.82
N ILE A 588 -0.08 -24.78 31.15
CA ILE A 588 0.81 -25.69 30.43
C ILE A 588 0.39 -27.14 30.72
N PRO A 589 0.42 -28.06 29.73
CA PRO A 589 0.17 -29.47 29.98
C PRO A 589 1.11 -30.06 31.03
N ASP A 590 0.56 -30.82 31.98
CA ASP A 590 1.34 -31.50 33.03
C ASP A 590 2.19 -32.67 32.49
N THR A 591 1.72 -33.27 31.40
CA THR A 591 2.40 -34.36 30.69
C THR A 591 2.68 -33.93 29.26
N GLN A 592 3.71 -34.54 28.66
CA GLN A 592 4.06 -34.23 27.29
C GLN A 592 2.93 -34.53 26.34
N GLN A 593 2.56 -33.50 25.58
CA GLN A 593 1.62 -33.60 24.49
C GLN A 593 2.34 -33.45 23.15
N ILE A 594 1.94 -34.28 22.19
CA ILE A 594 2.52 -34.32 20.86
C ILE A 594 1.40 -34.15 19.84
N LEU A 595 1.63 -33.29 18.84
CA LEU A 595 0.77 -33.16 17.67
C LEU A 595 1.61 -33.23 16.39
N THR A 596 1.30 -34.18 15.53
CA THR A 596 1.98 -34.33 14.24
C THR A 596 1.19 -33.64 13.13
N TYR A 597 1.83 -32.67 12.49
CA TYR A 597 1.42 -32.07 11.23
C TYR A 597 2.10 -32.83 10.08
N ARG A 598 1.34 -33.18 9.04
CA ARG A 598 1.88 -33.86 7.85
C ARG A 598 1.22 -33.30 6.60
N HIS A 599 2.03 -32.91 5.63
CA HIS A 599 1.57 -32.31 4.38
C HIS A 599 2.48 -32.72 3.22
N ASP A 600 1.88 -33.14 2.10
CA ASP A 600 2.60 -33.34 0.85
C ASP A 600 2.82 -31.97 0.18
N ILE A 601 4.03 -31.43 0.29
CA ILE A 601 4.35 -30.10 -0.23
C ILE A 601 4.26 -30.02 -1.76
N THR A 602 4.23 -31.17 -2.44
CA THR A 602 4.02 -31.23 -3.89
C THR A 602 2.55 -31.18 -4.30
N SER A 603 1.62 -31.36 -3.35
CA SER A 603 0.18 -31.33 -3.63
C SER A 603 -0.26 -29.98 -4.19
N LEU A 604 -0.97 -30.02 -5.32
CA LEU A 604 -1.57 -28.85 -5.96
C LEU A 604 -2.98 -28.54 -5.43
N LEU A 605 -3.62 -29.51 -4.77
CA LEU A 605 -5.03 -29.48 -4.36
C LEU A 605 -5.30 -28.45 -3.25
N ASP A 606 -4.26 -28.06 -2.51
CA ASP A 606 -4.41 -27.42 -1.19
C ASP A 606 -4.25 -25.89 -1.23
N SER A 607 -3.56 -25.38 -2.24
CA SER A 607 -3.20 -23.95 -2.36
C SER A 607 -3.87 -23.29 -3.55
N GLY A 608 -4.02 -24.02 -4.67
CA GLY A 608 -4.64 -23.50 -5.89
C GLY A 608 -6.15 -23.26 -5.74
N LYS A 609 -6.86 -24.11 -4.98
CA LYS A 609 -8.28 -23.90 -4.65
C LYS A 609 -8.48 -22.75 -3.65
N ALA A 610 -7.60 -22.62 -2.65
CA ALA A 610 -7.64 -21.50 -1.71
C ALA A 610 -7.37 -20.17 -2.43
N TYR A 611 -6.39 -20.12 -3.33
CA TYR A 611 -6.14 -18.94 -4.16
C TYR A 611 -7.34 -18.61 -5.07
N GLN A 612 -7.98 -19.61 -5.71
CA GLN A 612 -9.23 -19.39 -6.45
C GLN A 612 -10.36 -18.85 -5.56
N SER A 613 -10.48 -19.31 -4.30
CA SER A 613 -11.51 -18.84 -3.37
C SER A 613 -11.28 -17.41 -2.84
N ILE A 614 -10.01 -16.99 -2.68
CA ILE A 614 -9.63 -15.61 -2.30
C ILE A 614 -10.10 -14.60 -3.35
N LEU A 615 -10.11 -14.99 -4.63
CA LEU A 615 -10.62 -14.16 -5.73
C LEU A 615 -12.16 -14.19 -5.82
N ALA A 616 -12.77 -15.35 -5.61
CA ALA A 616 -14.21 -15.53 -5.77
C ALA A 616 -15.04 -14.96 -4.60
N ASP A 617 -14.49 -14.91 -3.38
CA ASP A 617 -15.29 -14.63 -2.18
C ASP A 617 -14.57 -13.77 -1.14
N ARG A 618 -14.08 -12.58 -1.54
CA ARG A 618 -13.67 -11.53 -0.59
C ARG A 618 -14.78 -11.08 0.38
N LYS A 619 -16.00 -11.61 0.24
CA LYS A 619 -17.16 -11.32 1.09
C LYS A 619 -17.36 -12.34 2.20
N ASP A 620 -16.87 -13.57 2.07
CA ASP A 620 -17.02 -14.60 3.09
C ASP A 620 -15.70 -15.01 3.75
N GLN A 621 -15.32 -14.29 4.81
CA GLN A 621 -14.20 -14.68 5.68
C GLN A 621 -14.43 -16.02 6.42
N ARG A 622 -15.58 -16.69 6.21
CA ARG A 622 -15.88 -18.01 6.77
C ARG A 622 -15.22 -19.18 6.00
N SER A 623 -14.77 -18.99 4.75
CA SER A 623 -14.47 -20.10 3.84
C SER A 623 -12.99 -20.35 3.49
N SER A 624 -12.04 -19.50 3.91
CA SER A 624 -10.60 -19.75 3.65
C SER A 624 -10.02 -20.73 4.67
N TYR A 625 -10.40 -22.01 4.56
CA TYR A 625 -9.70 -23.12 5.19
C TYR A 625 -8.71 -23.69 4.18
N PHE A 626 -7.41 -23.54 4.45
CA PHE A 626 -6.43 -24.41 3.82
C PHE A 626 -6.70 -25.82 4.38
N PRO A 627 -7.01 -26.84 3.58
CA PRO A 627 -7.45 -28.14 4.07
C PRO A 627 -6.46 -28.84 5.02
N HIS A 628 -5.20 -28.39 5.04
CA HIS A 628 -4.15 -28.91 5.92
C HIS A 628 -3.78 -27.99 7.08
N THR A 629 -4.36 -26.80 7.28
CA THR A 629 -4.00 -26.00 8.45
C THR A 629 -4.52 -26.61 9.73
N ILE A 630 -3.68 -26.58 10.77
CA ILE A 630 -4.08 -26.91 12.13
C ILE A 630 -4.60 -25.64 12.78
N LEU A 631 -5.82 -25.70 13.28
CA LEU A 631 -6.48 -24.57 13.95
C LEU A 631 -6.39 -24.80 15.45
N PHE A 632 -5.78 -23.87 16.17
CA PHE A 632 -5.79 -23.84 17.62
C PHE A 632 -6.64 -22.67 18.09
N GLU A 633 -7.49 -22.89 19.09
CA GLU A 633 -8.36 -21.85 19.64
C GLU A 633 -8.32 -21.80 21.16
N THR A 634 -8.41 -20.59 21.70
CA THR A 634 -8.67 -20.38 23.13
C THR A 634 -10.12 -20.73 23.46
N GLU A 635 -10.40 -20.97 24.75
CA GLU A 635 -11.75 -20.76 25.25
C GLU A 635 -12.15 -19.28 25.06
N PRO A 636 -13.47 -18.95 25.04
CA PRO A 636 -13.92 -17.57 24.97
C PRO A 636 -13.27 -16.72 26.07
N LEU A 637 -12.69 -15.58 25.70
CA LEU A 637 -12.01 -14.70 26.65
C LEU A 637 -12.97 -14.22 27.75
N ALA A 638 -12.56 -14.36 29.01
CA ALA A 638 -13.41 -14.02 30.16
C ALA A 638 -13.65 -12.51 30.34
N ARG A 639 -12.77 -11.68 29.78
CA ARG A 639 -12.80 -10.22 29.82
C ARG A 639 -12.40 -9.63 28.47
N ASP A 640 -12.70 -8.35 28.28
CA ASP A 640 -12.11 -7.57 27.20
C ASP A 640 -10.59 -7.50 27.41
N ILE A 641 -9.83 -7.51 26.32
CA ILE A 641 -8.38 -7.24 26.36
C ILE A 641 -8.03 -6.20 25.31
N GLN A 642 -7.01 -5.39 25.58
CA GLN A 642 -6.46 -4.45 24.63
C GLN A 642 -5.07 -4.90 24.22
N LEU A 643 -4.93 -5.36 22.97
CA LEU A 643 -3.66 -5.77 22.39
C LEU A 643 -2.73 -4.55 22.29
N ALA A 644 -1.50 -4.71 22.80
CA ALA A 644 -0.52 -3.65 23.02
C ALA A 644 0.66 -3.67 22.04
N ASP A 645 0.84 -4.79 21.33
CA ASP A 645 1.92 -5.02 20.36
C ASP A 645 1.54 -6.25 19.48
N ARG A 646 2.46 -6.70 18.63
CA ARG A 646 2.33 -7.90 17.81
C ARG A 646 2.08 -9.17 18.64
N ILE A 647 1.24 -10.06 18.11
CA ILE A 647 1.09 -11.43 18.63
C ILE A 647 2.33 -12.23 18.20
N SER A 648 2.82 -13.10 19.08
CA SER A 648 3.95 -13.99 18.75
C SER A 648 3.64 -15.43 19.13
N ALA A 649 4.36 -16.37 18.51
CA ALA A 649 4.34 -17.78 18.88
C ALA A 649 5.75 -18.35 19.00
N GLU A 650 5.92 -19.31 19.90
CA GLU A 650 7.11 -20.13 20.02
C GLU A 650 6.68 -21.59 19.90
N LEU A 651 7.25 -22.33 18.97
CA LEU A 651 6.96 -23.75 18.75
C LEU A 651 8.22 -24.58 18.94
N TYR A 652 8.13 -25.65 19.72
CA TYR A 652 9.15 -26.68 19.82
C TYR A 652 8.77 -27.82 18.88
N ILE A 653 9.60 -28.05 17.87
CA ILE A 653 9.25 -28.89 16.73
C ILE A 653 10.37 -29.86 16.37
N ARG A 654 10.00 -31.06 15.93
CA ARG A 654 10.88 -31.99 15.21
C ARG A 654 10.47 -32.05 13.75
N LEU A 655 11.44 -32.02 12.84
CA LEU A 655 11.20 -32.14 11.39
C LEU A 655 11.83 -33.41 10.82
N ASN A 656 11.13 -34.05 9.89
CA ASN A 656 11.67 -35.16 9.10
C ASN A 656 12.56 -34.68 7.92
N VAL A 657 12.59 -33.37 7.66
CA VAL A 657 13.33 -32.73 6.57
C VAL A 657 14.31 -31.67 7.10
N PRO A 658 15.42 -31.40 6.40
CA PRO A 658 16.43 -30.43 6.84
C PRO A 658 15.98 -28.97 6.74
N ASP A 659 14.88 -28.69 6.04
CA ASP A 659 14.29 -27.35 5.97
C ASP A 659 12.80 -27.41 5.60
N ALA A 660 12.05 -26.38 5.98
CA ALA A 660 10.63 -26.23 5.65
C ALA A 660 10.19 -24.78 5.91
N ASP A 661 9.12 -24.36 5.21
CA ASP A 661 8.48 -23.07 5.41
C ASP A 661 7.16 -23.24 6.16
N PHE A 662 6.97 -22.51 7.25
CA PHE A 662 5.73 -22.50 8.03
C PHE A 662 5.19 -21.08 8.19
N SER A 663 3.87 -20.95 8.19
CA SER A 663 3.18 -19.71 8.53
C SER A 663 2.15 -19.92 9.63
N ILE A 664 1.90 -18.82 10.35
CA ILE A 664 0.88 -18.69 11.36
C ILE A 664 0.03 -17.47 11.03
N ASN A 665 -1.28 -17.67 10.92
CA ASN A 665 -2.24 -16.57 10.89
C ASN A 665 -2.99 -16.48 12.22
N PHE A 666 -3.11 -15.26 12.74
CA PHE A 666 -3.83 -14.98 13.98
C PHE A 666 -5.17 -14.29 13.68
N TYR A 667 -6.23 -14.75 14.35
CA TYR A 667 -7.57 -14.19 14.22
C TYR A 667 -8.26 -14.01 15.56
N GLU A 668 -9.06 -12.96 15.68
CA GLU A 668 -10.17 -12.92 16.63
C GLU A 668 -11.36 -13.60 15.97
N ILE A 669 -11.93 -14.59 16.65
CA ILE A 669 -13.23 -15.18 16.30
C ILE A 669 -14.24 -14.57 17.25
N THR A 670 -15.08 -13.68 16.73
CA THR A 670 -16.08 -12.97 17.52
C THR A 670 -17.20 -13.91 17.98
N LYS A 671 -18.06 -13.45 18.90
CA LYS A 671 -19.23 -14.22 19.39
C LYS A 671 -20.19 -14.67 18.29
N ASP A 672 -20.31 -13.86 17.24
CA ASP A 672 -21.08 -14.12 16.02
C ASP A 672 -20.29 -14.95 14.97
N ASN A 673 -19.18 -15.56 15.37
CA ASN A 673 -18.29 -16.37 14.53
C ASN A 673 -17.68 -15.63 13.33
N MET A 674 -17.56 -14.31 13.42
CA MET A 674 -16.81 -13.53 12.43
C MET A 674 -15.32 -13.65 12.70
N ARG A 675 -14.56 -13.95 11.64
CA ARG A 675 -13.10 -13.96 11.64
C ARG A 675 -12.58 -12.53 11.46
N VAL A 676 -11.72 -12.06 12.34
CA VAL A 676 -11.08 -10.73 12.25
C VAL A 676 -9.58 -10.92 12.29
N TYR A 677 -8.89 -10.48 11.24
CA TYR A 677 -7.43 -10.62 11.14
C TYR A 677 -6.73 -9.84 12.25
N LEU A 678 -5.75 -10.48 12.91
CA LEU A 678 -4.92 -9.88 13.95
C LEU A 678 -3.44 -9.79 13.56
N GLY A 679 -3.00 -10.57 12.57
CA GLY A 679 -1.62 -10.59 12.11
C GLY A 679 -1.23 -11.93 11.49
N THR A 680 -0.09 -11.95 10.81
CA THR A 680 0.50 -13.16 10.22
C THR A 680 1.99 -13.18 10.51
N SER A 681 2.55 -14.36 10.73
CA SER A 681 3.98 -14.57 10.94
C SER A 681 4.41 -15.78 10.12
N ALA A 682 5.63 -15.77 9.62
CA ALA A 682 6.17 -16.88 8.87
C ALA A 682 7.65 -17.08 9.18
N ILE A 683 8.12 -18.30 8.97
CA ILE A 683 9.51 -18.68 9.14
C ILE A 683 9.89 -19.73 8.10
N ARG A 684 11.04 -19.55 7.47
CA ARG A 684 11.79 -20.64 6.85
C ARG A 684 12.79 -21.18 7.88
N CYS A 685 12.69 -22.46 8.21
CA CYS A 685 13.30 -23.05 9.39
C CYS A 685 14.83 -22.90 9.44
N ARG A 686 15.51 -22.89 8.29
CA ARG A 686 16.95 -22.63 8.25
C ARG A 686 17.35 -21.27 8.84
N TYR A 687 16.47 -20.28 8.83
CA TYR A 687 16.71 -18.92 9.34
C TYR A 687 16.21 -18.70 10.76
N ARG A 688 16.03 -19.76 11.55
CA ARG A 688 15.57 -19.65 12.95
C ARG A 688 16.47 -18.82 13.88
N PHE A 689 17.69 -18.53 13.46
CA PHE A 689 18.64 -17.66 14.18
C PHE A 689 18.86 -16.29 13.51
N GLY A 690 18.26 -16.04 12.33
CA GLY A 690 18.50 -14.85 11.52
C GLY A 690 18.55 -15.18 10.03
N GLY A 691 18.19 -14.21 9.18
CA GLY A 691 18.25 -14.36 7.71
C GLY A 691 19.67 -14.39 7.16
N ASP A 692 20.61 -13.88 7.93
CA ASP A 692 22.06 -13.83 7.72
C ASP A 692 22.79 -15.08 8.28
N GLN A 693 22.07 -15.95 9.01
CA GLN A 693 22.63 -17.13 9.69
C GLN A 693 21.88 -18.42 9.30
N PRO A 694 21.90 -18.82 8.02
CA PRO A 694 21.25 -20.05 7.59
C PRO A 694 21.89 -21.28 8.25
N LYS A 695 21.09 -22.07 8.96
CA LYS A 695 21.50 -23.36 9.54
C LYS A 695 20.41 -24.38 9.31
N LEU A 696 20.69 -25.50 8.66
CA LEU A 696 19.69 -26.56 8.47
C LEU A 696 19.16 -27.11 9.80
N MET A 697 17.96 -27.67 9.75
CA MET A 697 17.32 -28.35 10.86
C MET A 697 17.97 -29.73 11.07
N PRO A 698 18.43 -30.07 12.28
CA PRO A 698 18.81 -31.44 12.58
C PRO A 698 17.58 -32.34 12.51
N LEU A 699 17.66 -33.41 11.73
CA LEU A 699 16.54 -34.31 11.51
C LEU A 699 16.06 -34.92 12.82
N ASN A 700 14.75 -34.91 13.02
CA ASN A 700 14.03 -35.50 14.17
C ASN A 700 14.50 -35.01 15.55
N SER A 701 15.22 -33.89 15.60
CA SER A 701 15.66 -33.23 16.84
C SER A 701 14.74 -32.07 17.19
N ILE A 702 14.57 -31.81 18.49
CA ILE A 702 13.67 -30.75 18.96
C ILE A 702 14.38 -29.40 18.79
N GLU A 703 13.80 -28.53 17.97
CA GLU A 703 14.29 -27.18 17.74
C GLU A 703 13.19 -26.17 18.09
N LYS A 704 13.59 -24.98 18.55
CA LYS A 704 12.67 -23.88 18.80
C LYS A 704 12.53 -23.01 17.56
N LEU A 705 11.30 -22.78 17.11
CA LEU A 705 10.95 -21.82 16.06
C LEU A 705 10.22 -20.63 16.68
N ALA A 706 10.72 -19.42 16.43
CA ALA A 706 10.15 -18.17 16.94
C ALA A 706 9.43 -17.41 15.82
N PHE A 707 8.12 -17.24 15.98
CA PHE A 707 7.24 -16.48 15.09
C PHE A 707 7.00 -15.10 15.70
N ASN A 708 7.93 -14.17 15.48
CA ASN A 708 7.97 -12.83 16.11
C ASN A 708 7.92 -11.66 15.10
N ASN A 709 7.78 -11.96 13.81
CA ASN A 709 7.67 -10.99 12.71
C ASN A 709 6.22 -10.69 12.32
N ALA A 710 5.26 -10.91 13.23
CA ALA A 710 3.89 -10.51 13.00
C ALA A 710 3.72 -9.00 13.02
N TYR A 711 2.72 -8.53 12.26
CA TYR A 711 2.34 -7.13 12.26
C TYR A 711 1.80 -6.70 13.64
N ILE A 712 2.16 -5.49 14.01
CA ILE A 712 1.59 -4.76 15.14
C ILE A 712 0.14 -4.43 14.79
N TYR A 713 -0.77 -4.78 15.70
CA TYR A 713 -2.17 -4.37 15.64
C TYR A 713 -2.65 -4.02 17.05
N LEU A 714 -2.89 -2.74 17.31
CA LEU A 714 -3.39 -2.27 18.60
C LEU A 714 -4.92 -2.28 18.62
N LYS A 715 -5.48 -3.40 19.08
CA LYS A 715 -6.90 -3.69 18.99
C LYS A 715 -7.51 -4.20 20.29
N LYS A 716 -8.68 -3.67 20.64
CA LYS A 716 -9.58 -4.25 21.64
C LYS A 716 -10.21 -5.54 21.11
N ILE A 717 -9.95 -6.65 21.78
CA ILE A 717 -10.60 -7.94 21.55
C ILE A 717 -11.67 -8.09 22.64
N ARG A 718 -12.91 -8.30 22.23
CA ARG A 718 -14.05 -8.28 23.15
C ARG A 718 -14.14 -9.58 23.96
N LYS A 719 -14.63 -9.46 25.20
CA LYS A 719 -15.05 -10.58 26.04
C LYS A 719 -15.94 -11.52 25.26
N GLY A 720 -15.66 -12.81 25.36
CA GLY A 720 -16.37 -13.92 24.71
C GLY A 720 -15.98 -14.17 23.26
N SER A 721 -15.07 -13.39 22.69
CA SER A 721 -14.35 -13.77 21.47
C SER A 721 -13.29 -14.84 21.78
N ARG A 722 -12.86 -15.60 20.78
CA ARG A 722 -11.72 -16.52 20.87
C ARG A 722 -10.53 -15.96 20.09
N VAL A 723 -9.33 -16.34 20.49
CA VAL A 723 -8.13 -16.14 19.67
C VAL A 723 -7.85 -17.44 18.95
N ARG A 724 -7.76 -17.37 17.62
CA ARG A 724 -7.43 -18.51 16.76
C ARG A 724 -6.03 -18.33 16.18
N MET A 725 -5.26 -19.40 16.22
CA MET A 725 -3.99 -19.57 15.53
C MET A 725 -4.18 -20.62 14.43
N GLU A 726 -3.85 -20.28 13.19
CA GLU A 726 -3.85 -21.22 12.05
C GLU A 726 -2.40 -21.51 11.65
N PHE A 727 -1.94 -22.74 11.86
CA PHE A 727 -0.57 -23.18 11.56
C PHE A 727 -0.54 -24.13 10.37
N GLY A 728 0.41 -23.96 9.45
CA GLY A 728 0.65 -24.90 8.36
C GLY A 728 1.87 -24.55 7.52
N SER A 729 2.22 -25.41 6.57
CA SER A 729 3.26 -25.11 5.60
C SER A 729 2.88 -23.93 4.72
N SER A 730 3.85 -23.07 4.44
CA SER A 730 3.71 -22.02 3.42
C SER A 730 3.83 -22.66 2.04
N ASN A 731 2.70 -23.09 1.48
CA ASN A 731 2.60 -23.67 0.14
C ASN A 731 1.58 -22.85 -0.66
N SER A 732 2.04 -21.89 -1.46
CA SER A 732 1.18 -20.98 -2.22
C SER A 732 1.83 -20.63 -3.56
N PRO A 733 1.07 -20.39 -4.64
CA PRO A 733 1.61 -19.83 -5.87
C PRO A 733 2.21 -18.42 -5.68
N SER A 734 1.91 -17.73 -4.57
CA SER A 734 2.38 -16.37 -4.27
C SER A 734 3.75 -16.30 -3.57
N ILE A 735 4.45 -17.42 -3.41
CA ILE A 735 5.79 -17.50 -2.80
C ILE A 735 6.61 -18.58 -3.52
N GLU A 736 7.94 -18.48 -3.47
CA GLU A 736 8.79 -19.59 -3.89
C GLU A 736 8.52 -20.84 -3.03
N LYS A 737 8.62 -22.03 -3.63
CA LYS A 737 8.24 -23.28 -2.98
C LYS A 737 9.47 -23.97 -2.37
N ASN A 738 9.51 -24.05 -1.04
CA ASN A 738 10.48 -24.88 -0.33
C ASN A 738 10.01 -26.34 -0.31
N TYR A 739 10.68 -27.20 -1.07
CA TYR A 739 10.38 -28.62 -1.06
C TYR A 739 11.00 -29.31 0.15
N GLY A 740 11.91 -28.64 0.87
CA GLY A 740 12.56 -29.14 2.07
C GLY A 740 13.78 -30.01 1.78
N PHE A 741 14.42 -29.85 0.61
CA PHE A 741 15.67 -30.56 0.30
C PHE A 741 16.86 -29.99 1.07
N GLY A 742 16.77 -28.73 1.52
CA GLY A 742 17.86 -28.02 2.21
C GLY A 742 18.86 -27.35 1.26
N GLY A 743 18.55 -27.31 -0.04
CA GLY A 743 19.35 -26.61 -1.05
C GLY A 743 18.93 -25.14 -1.23
N ILE A 744 19.31 -24.53 -2.35
CA ILE A 744 18.84 -23.20 -2.72
C ILE A 744 17.38 -23.31 -3.18
N VAL A 745 16.44 -22.82 -2.38
CA VAL A 745 14.99 -23.00 -2.60
C VAL A 745 14.55 -22.54 -3.98
N ALA A 746 15.05 -21.42 -4.47
CA ALA A 746 14.69 -20.89 -5.79
C ALA A 746 15.06 -21.83 -6.96
N GLN A 747 15.94 -22.80 -6.75
CA GLN A 747 16.37 -23.79 -7.74
C GLN A 747 15.67 -25.15 -7.55
N GLU A 748 14.95 -25.36 -6.45
CA GLU A 748 14.31 -26.63 -6.15
C GLU A 748 13.14 -26.93 -7.09
N SER A 749 12.99 -28.20 -7.46
CA SER A 749 11.83 -28.73 -8.17
C SER A 749 11.70 -30.23 -7.93
N THR A 750 10.47 -30.71 -7.81
CA THR A 750 10.14 -32.14 -7.83
C THR A 750 8.68 -32.33 -8.20
N ARG A 751 8.39 -33.47 -8.85
CA ARG A 751 7.03 -33.98 -9.11
C ARG A 751 6.69 -35.21 -8.25
N SER A 752 7.69 -35.78 -7.57
CA SER A 752 7.48 -36.90 -6.66
C SER A 752 6.93 -36.39 -5.32
N PRO A 753 5.93 -37.07 -4.72
CA PRO A 753 5.39 -36.72 -3.41
C PRO A 753 6.49 -36.46 -2.39
N ARG A 754 6.37 -35.35 -1.66
CA ARG A 754 7.35 -34.96 -0.64
C ARG A 754 6.64 -34.51 0.61
N PHE A 755 6.63 -35.39 1.61
CA PHE A 755 5.95 -35.16 2.86
C PHE A 755 6.84 -34.40 3.83
N ILE A 756 6.39 -33.20 4.21
CA ILE A 756 6.91 -32.48 5.36
C ILE A 756 6.09 -32.94 6.57
N GLU A 757 6.77 -33.55 7.53
CA GLU A 757 6.21 -33.96 8.81
C GLU A 757 6.86 -33.15 9.92
N ALA A 758 6.01 -32.46 10.67
CA ALA A 758 6.39 -31.56 11.73
C ALA A 758 5.70 -31.97 13.02
N THR A 759 6.48 -32.39 14.01
CA THR A 759 5.95 -32.85 15.30
C THR A 759 6.08 -31.73 16.33
N ILE A 760 4.96 -31.12 16.71
CA ILE A 760 4.88 -30.08 17.73
C ILE A 760 4.84 -30.75 19.10
N ILE A 761 5.68 -30.26 20.02
CA ILE A 761 5.82 -30.79 21.38
C ILE A 761 5.43 -29.70 22.37
N THR A 762 4.60 -30.06 23.35
CA THR A 762 4.23 -29.18 24.46
C THR A 762 4.39 -29.91 25.79
N ASP A 763 5.30 -29.42 26.63
CA ASP A 763 5.46 -29.78 28.05
C ASP A 763 6.17 -28.64 28.80
N LYS A 764 6.53 -28.86 30.06
CA LYS A 764 7.20 -27.86 30.91
C LYS A 764 8.56 -27.40 30.37
N ASP A 765 9.29 -28.28 29.69
CA ASP A 765 10.60 -27.99 29.12
C ASP A 765 10.50 -27.44 27.68
N HIS A 766 9.38 -27.74 27.00
CA HIS A 766 9.07 -27.37 25.63
C HIS A 766 7.72 -26.62 25.54
N PRO A 767 7.62 -25.40 26.09
CA PRO A 767 6.35 -24.67 26.21
C PRO A 767 5.84 -24.06 24.90
N SER A 768 5.47 -24.89 23.91
CA SER A 768 4.89 -24.42 22.65
C SER A 768 3.63 -23.57 22.93
N SER A 769 3.66 -22.30 22.56
CA SER A 769 2.66 -21.32 22.99
C SER A 769 2.54 -20.12 22.06
N ILE A 770 1.42 -19.40 22.22
CA ILE A 770 1.24 -18.05 21.71
C ILE A 770 1.28 -17.04 22.86
N LYS A 771 1.74 -15.82 22.58
CA LYS A 771 1.79 -14.69 23.52
C LYS A 771 1.06 -13.49 22.94
N LEU A 772 0.14 -12.93 23.72
CA LEU A 772 -0.60 -11.71 23.43
C LEU A 772 -0.17 -10.61 24.41
N PRO A 773 0.58 -9.60 23.97
CA PRO A 773 0.93 -8.42 24.78
C PRO A 773 -0.30 -7.55 25.04
N ILE A 774 -0.61 -7.17 26.28
CA ILE A 774 -1.83 -6.42 26.63
C ILE A 774 -1.55 -5.18 27.50
N THR A 775 -2.44 -4.18 27.41
CA THR A 775 -2.35 -2.95 28.22
C THR A 775 -3.09 -3.00 29.56
N ASP A 776 -4.12 -3.84 29.67
CA ASP A 776 -5.04 -4.00 30.81
C ASP A 776 -5.88 -5.29 30.69
#